data_AF-A0A2S6ZEE6-F1
#
_entry.id   AF-A0A2S6ZEE6-F1
#
_cell.length_a   1.000
_cell.length_b   1.000
_cell.length_c   1.000
_cell.angle_alpha   90.00
_cell.angle_beta   90.00
_cell.angle_gamma   90.00
#
_symmetry.space_group_name_H-M   'P 1'
#
loop_
_entity.id
_entity.type
_entity.pdbx_description
1 polymer ?
#
loop_
_entity_poly.entity_id
_entity_poly.type
_entity_poly.pdbx_seq_one_letter_code
_entity_poly.pdbx_strand_id
1 'polypeptide(L)'
;MATPDLPMFDKILIANRGEIACRVIATCRKLGIASVAVYSDADQDARHVRLADEAIHIGAAPARDSYLRGERILDAAQASGAQAIHPGYGFLSENADFADACAARGIVFIGPPPAAIRAMGDKSAAKALMHAAAVPLTPGYHGQRQEPDFLRAQADAIGYPVLIKASAGGGGKGMRRVERSEEFAAALAACQREAQSAFGNAHVLVEKYVLRPRHIEIQVFGDTHGELAYLFERDCSVQRRHQKVLEEAPAPGMSAERRAAMGQAAVEAARAVGYVGAGTVEFIVAPDGAFYFMEMNTRLQVEHPVTECITGTDLVEWQLRVAAGQPLPRRQHQLAIRGHALEARLYAEDPARGFLPSTGRLQHLRLPTVDAHTRVDAGVEQGDVIGPHYDPMIAKLIVWDETRERALRRMQAALAACQLVGVATNAAFLQRLVGTAAFAGADLDTALIEREHAALFAAAAAPAESAWTLAALACLLHERATTAQPGDPHSPWDLGDGWRLGAPAPRNLTLQHGDTRRTLRATATDAGWRVHDSATATTRLAAGELRDGRLQIHLDAQRVHADAVFAGTCLHLFVDGQVHLFERHDPLAEDDRPVADSGGLTAPMPGRIVALLVAPGTRVARGTPLLVLEAMKMEHTLQAPADGVVHGYRVREGELVGDGVALLDFEVD
;
A
#
# COMPACT_ATOMS: atom_id res chain seq x y z
N MET A 1 24.46 36.78 14.58
CA MET A 1 25.48 35.88 15.15
C MET A 1 25.41 34.59 14.35
N ALA A 2 26.52 34.12 13.78
CA ALA A 2 26.55 32.82 13.11
C ALA A 2 26.21 31.76 14.16
N THR A 3 25.22 30.91 13.87
CA THR A 3 24.95 29.71 14.67
C THR A 3 26.23 28.88 14.71
N PRO A 4 26.69 28.40 15.89
CA PRO A 4 27.80 27.47 15.94
C PRO A 4 27.46 26.28 15.02
N ASP A 5 28.44 25.85 14.20
CA ASP A 5 28.31 24.62 13.41
C ASP A 5 28.15 23.45 14.40
N LEU A 6 26.90 23.13 14.73
CA LEU A 6 26.58 21.98 15.54
C LEU A 6 26.90 20.72 14.73
N PRO A 7 27.74 19.82 15.27
CA PRO A 7 28.19 18.66 14.53
C PRO A 7 27.01 17.76 14.16
N MET A 8 27.03 17.26 12.93
CA MET A 8 26.08 16.24 12.46
C MET A 8 26.41 14.89 13.12
N PHE A 9 25.45 13.96 13.13
CA PHE A 9 25.72 12.58 13.52
C PHE A 9 26.74 11.93 12.58
N ASP A 10 27.64 11.13 13.13
CA ASP A 10 28.56 10.28 12.37
C ASP A 10 27.90 8.95 12.01
N LYS A 11 27.07 8.41 12.92
CA LYS A 11 26.42 7.11 12.75
C LYS A 11 25.04 7.08 13.41
N ILE A 12 24.03 6.58 12.69
CA ILE A 12 22.68 6.38 13.20
C ILE A 12 22.15 4.97 12.95
N LEU A 13 21.25 4.51 13.81
CA LEU A 13 20.49 3.27 13.63
C LEU A 13 19.10 3.57 13.10
N ILE A 14 18.62 2.74 12.17
CA ILE A 14 17.30 2.87 11.56
C ILE A 14 16.42 1.75 12.12
N ALA A 15 15.50 2.10 13.02
CA ALA A 15 14.63 1.15 13.71
C ALA A 15 13.38 0.79 12.87
N ASN A 16 13.59 0.45 11.61
CA ASN A 16 12.53 0.14 10.66
C ASN A 16 13.05 -0.77 9.53
N ARG A 17 12.18 -1.11 8.57
CA ARG A 17 12.45 -2.00 7.44
C ARG A 17 11.85 -1.48 6.14
N GLY A 18 12.07 -2.22 5.05
CA GLY A 18 11.38 -1.98 3.79
C GLY A 18 11.75 -0.64 3.16
N GLU A 19 10.79 -0.01 2.47
CA GLU A 19 11.06 1.20 1.68
C GLU A 19 11.56 2.36 2.54
N ILE A 20 10.97 2.57 3.72
CA ILE A 20 11.34 3.69 4.60
C ILE A 20 12.77 3.57 5.13
N ALA A 21 13.23 2.35 5.43
CA ALA A 21 14.61 2.15 5.82
C ALA A 21 15.55 2.51 4.65
N CYS A 22 15.23 2.07 3.43
CA CYS A 22 15.98 2.45 2.23
C CYS A 22 15.98 3.97 2.00
N ARG A 23 14.82 4.63 2.20
CA ARG A 23 14.64 6.08 2.08
C ARG A 23 15.52 6.84 3.05
N VAL A 24 15.64 6.39 4.30
CA VAL A 24 16.49 7.03 5.31
C VAL A 24 17.97 6.79 5.01
N ILE A 25 18.36 5.54 4.69
CA ILE A 25 19.74 5.19 4.28
C ILE A 25 20.20 6.07 3.11
N ALA A 26 19.34 6.30 2.12
CA ALA A 26 19.66 7.13 0.97
C ALA A 26 20.01 8.58 1.38
N THR A 27 19.32 9.16 2.37
CA THR A 27 19.67 10.49 2.89
C THR A 27 20.93 10.45 3.76
N CYS A 28 21.11 9.43 4.60
CA CYS A 28 22.36 9.25 5.37
C CYS A 28 23.58 9.24 4.45
N ARG A 29 23.54 8.48 3.35
CA ARG A 29 24.62 8.44 2.35
C ARG A 29 24.90 9.80 1.72
N LYS A 30 23.86 10.58 1.37
CA LYS A 30 24.04 11.93 0.81
C LYS A 30 24.75 12.87 1.80
N LEU A 31 24.50 12.69 3.09
CA LEU A 31 25.06 13.52 4.16
C LEU A 31 26.39 12.97 4.72
N GLY A 32 26.85 11.80 4.26
CA GLY A 32 28.07 11.16 4.77
C GLY A 32 27.90 10.54 6.16
N ILE A 33 26.68 10.23 6.58
CA ILE A 33 26.35 9.61 7.87
C ILE A 33 26.33 8.08 7.70
N ALA A 34 27.05 7.35 8.54
CA ALA A 34 27.02 5.89 8.55
C ALA A 34 25.66 5.37 9.04
N SER A 35 25.14 4.35 8.37
CA SER A 35 23.80 3.80 8.60
C SER A 35 23.87 2.38 9.14
N VAL A 36 23.13 2.13 10.22
CA VAL A 36 22.96 0.79 10.80
C VAL A 36 21.51 0.35 10.60
N ALA A 37 21.31 -0.72 9.83
CA ALA A 37 20.00 -1.37 9.70
C ALA A 37 19.78 -2.40 10.82
N VAL A 38 18.52 -2.66 11.14
CA VAL A 38 18.12 -3.83 11.95
C VAL A 38 17.24 -4.77 11.13
N TYR A 39 17.35 -6.07 11.39
CA TYR A 39 16.62 -7.09 10.65
C TYR A 39 16.15 -8.27 11.50
N SER A 40 15.00 -8.82 11.12
CA SER A 40 14.50 -10.09 11.65
C SER A 40 14.98 -11.27 10.80
N ASP A 41 14.70 -12.51 11.23
CA ASP A 41 14.93 -13.72 10.41
C ASP A 41 14.34 -13.63 8.99
N ALA A 42 13.18 -12.97 8.82
CA ALA A 42 12.53 -12.84 7.52
C ALA A 42 13.17 -11.76 6.61
N ASP A 43 13.95 -10.85 7.19
CA ASP A 43 14.54 -9.70 6.51
C ASP A 43 16.05 -9.84 6.30
N GLN A 44 16.64 -11.01 6.58
CA GLN A 44 18.09 -11.24 6.44
C GLN A 44 18.63 -10.81 5.07
N ASP A 45 17.88 -11.13 4.02
CA ASP A 45 18.21 -10.77 2.64
C ASP A 45 17.35 -9.59 2.14
N ALA A 46 16.86 -8.71 3.02
CA ALA A 46 16.08 -7.56 2.60
C ALA A 46 16.96 -6.46 1.99
N ARG A 47 16.37 -5.65 1.10
CA ARG A 47 17.09 -4.56 0.43
C ARG A 47 17.75 -3.58 1.39
N HIS A 48 17.07 -3.17 2.45
CA HIS A 48 17.61 -2.19 3.41
C HIS A 48 18.82 -2.74 4.18
N VAL A 49 18.89 -4.06 4.39
CA VAL A 49 20.05 -4.72 5.03
C VAL A 49 21.26 -4.65 4.11
N ARG A 50 21.10 -4.91 2.81
CA ARG A 50 22.17 -4.78 1.81
C ARG A 50 22.63 -3.32 1.61
N LEU A 51 21.73 -2.36 1.81
CA LEU A 51 22.01 -0.95 1.59
C LEU A 51 22.68 -0.27 2.79
N ALA A 52 22.52 -0.76 4.02
CA ALA A 52 23.15 -0.15 5.18
C ALA A 52 24.66 -0.46 5.24
N ASP A 53 25.41 0.36 5.99
CA ASP A 53 26.85 0.14 6.20
C ASP A 53 27.10 -0.99 7.21
N GLU A 54 26.19 -1.14 8.18
CA GLU A 54 26.16 -2.23 9.15
C GLU A 54 24.71 -2.74 9.31
N ALA A 55 24.56 -4.01 9.71
CA ALA A 55 23.24 -4.58 9.98
C ALA A 55 23.26 -5.51 11.19
N ILE A 56 22.26 -5.37 12.07
CA ILE A 56 22.15 -6.14 13.33
C ILE A 56 20.86 -6.96 13.34
N HIS A 57 21.00 -8.25 13.65
CA HIS A 57 19.86 -9.15 13.85
C HIS A 57 19.14 -8.85 15.17
N ILE A 58 17.81 -8.76 15.13
CA ILE A 58 16.96 -8.39 16.28
C ILE A 58 15.91 -9.45 16.64
N GLY A 59 15.96 -10.63 16.01
CA GLY A 59 15.17 -11.80 16.38
C GLY A 59 14.21 -12.32 15.30
N ALA A 60 13.16 -13.00 15.74
CA ALA A 60 12.28 -13.76 14.87
C ALA A 60 11.44 -12.89 13.93
N ALA A 61 10.93 -13.51 12.86
CA ALA A 61 10.16 -12.84 11.81
C ALA A 61 8.97 -11.98 12.30
N PRO A 62 8.12 -12.41 13.26
CA PRO A 62 7.02 -11.56 13.72
C PRO A 62 7.52 -10.25 14.35
N ALA A 63 6.95 -9.11 13.95
CA ALA A 63 7.37 -7.80 14.44
C ALA A 63 7.32 -7.66 15.98
N ARG A 64 6.35 -8.30 16.64
CA ARG A 64 6.25 -8.34 18.11
C ARG A 64 7.47 -8.98 18.79
N ASP A 65 8.17 -9.85 18.06
CA ASP A 65 9.32 -10.62 18.51
C ASP A 65 10.64 -10.06 17.94
N SER A 66 10.57 -8.96 17.19
CA SER A 66 11.70 -8.24 16.57
C SER A 66 11.53 -6.71 16.62
N TYR A 67 10.99 -6.08 15.56
CA TYR A 67 10.93 -4.61 15.39
C TYR A 67 10.18 -3.84 16.49
N LEU A 68 9.30 -4.50 17.25
CA LEU A 68 8.58 -3.91 18.39
C LEU A 68 9.28 -4.17 19.73
N ARG A 69 10.41 -4.88 19.75
CA ARG A 69 11.21 -5.14 20.97
C ARG A 69 12.18 -3.99 21.20
N GLY A 70 11.68 -2.90 21.79
CA GLY A 70 12.45 -1.68 22.07
C GLY A 70 13.82 -1.93 22.70
N GLU A 71 13.90 -2.78 23.74
CA GLU A 71 15.19 -3.14 24.37
C GLU A 71 16.21 -3.71 23.38
N ARG A 72 15.81 -4.58 22.44
CA ARG A 72 16.73 -5.13 21.44
C ARG A 72 17.24 -4.07 20.47
N ILE A 73 16.39 -3.11 20.11
CA ILE A 73 16.78 -1.98 19.26
C ILE A 73 17.80 -1.10 19.99
N LEU A 74 17.57 -0.83 21.27
CA LEU A 74 18.49 -0.04 22.11
C LEU A 74 19.84 -0.76 22.30
N ASP A 75 19.81 -2.07 22.55
CA ASP A 75 21.02 -2.88 22.65
C ASP A 75 21.81 -2.87 21.33
N ALA A 76 21.13 -2.97 20.18
CA ALA A 76 21.75 -2.88 18.85
C ALA A 76 22.36 -1.49 18.59
N ALA A 77 21.69 -0.41 19.00
CA ALA A 77 22.20 0.95 18.85
C ALA A 77 23.46 1.17 19.70
N GLN A 78 23.48 0.67 20.94
CA GLN A 78 24.65 0.75 21.80
C GLN A 78 25.81 -0.09 21.28
N ALA A 79 25.55 -1.32 20.83
CA ALA A 79 26.57 -2.20 20.29
C ALA A 79 27.22 -1.67 19.00
N SER A 80 26.45 -0.99 18.15
CA SER A 80 26.98 -0.38 16.91
C SER A 80 27.63 1.00 17.12
N GLY A 81 27.44 1.62 18.30
CA GLY A 81 27.87 2.98 18.57
C GLY A 81 27.05 4.04 17.84
N ALA A 82 25.80 3.73 17.48
CA ALA A 82 24.89 4.71 16.89
C ALA A 82 24.55 5.82 17.88
N GLN A 83 24.68 7.08 17.44
CA GLN A 83 24.40 8.27 18.25
C GLN A 83 22.91 8.62 18.31
N ALA A 84 22.15 8.16 17.30
CA ALA A 84 20.74 8.43 17.18
C ALA A 84 19.97 7.25 16.56
N ILE A 85 18.67 7.19 16.83
CA ILE A 85 17.75 6.22 16.23
C ILE A 85 16.71 6.96 15.39
N HIS A 86 16.63 6.62 14.10
CA HIS A 86 15.55 7.05 13.22
C HIS A 86 14.45 5.97 13.20
N PRO A 87 13.25 6.25 13.71
CA PRO A 87 12.20 5.24 13.78
C PRO A 87 11.45 5.04 12.46
N GLY A 88 11.57 5.97 11.51
CA GLY A 88 10.75 5.97 10.30
C GLY A 88 9.29 6.26 10.64
N TYR A 89 8.40 5.36 10.22
CA TYR A 89 6.98 5.41 10.56
C TYR A 89 6.46 4.02 10.96
N GLY A 90 5.39 3.98 11.77
CA GLY A 90 4.92 2.75 12.38
C GLY A 90 5.94 2.15 13.36
N PHE A 91 5.72 0.91 13.80
CA PHE A 91 6.51 0.26 14.83
C PHE A 91 6.65 1.13 16.10
N LEU A 92 7.86 1.60 16.40
CA LEU A 92 8.19 2.35 17.62
C LEU A 92 8.17 3.88 17.41
N SER A 93 7.79 4.37 16.22
CA SER A 93 7.86 5.81 15.89
C SER A 93 6.97 6.70 16.75
N GLU A 94 5.88 6.15 17.29
CA GLU A 94 4.92 6.88 18.13
C GLU A 94 4.84 6.26 19.53
N ASN A 95 5.92 5.58 19.95
CA ASN A 95 6.03 5.00 21.29
C ASN A 95 6.84 5.93 22.20
N ALA A 96 6.14 6.64 23.08
CA ALA A 96 6.76 7.59 24.01
C ALA A 96 7.73 6.92 25.00
N ASP A 97 7.43 5.71 25.46
CA ASP A 97 8.26 4.99 26.42
C ASP A 97 9.59 4.55 25.76
N PHE A 98 9.55 4.19 24.48
CA PHE A 98 10.75 3.91 23.70
C PHE A 98 11.60 5.17 23.50
N ALA A 99 10.97 6.32 23.21
CA ALA A 99 11.68 7.58 23.08
C ALA A 99 12.33 8.02 24.41
N ASP A 100 11.66 7.83 25.56
CA ASP A 100 12.26 8.01 26.90
C ASP A 100 13.43 7.06 27.14
N ALA A 101 13.30 5.80 26.74
CA ALA A 101 14.36 4.80 26.89
C ALA A 101 15.60 5.11 26.02
N CYS A 102 15.41 5.72 24.83
CA CYS A 102 16.51 6.25 24.03
C CYS A 102 17.27 7.33 24.81
N ALA A 103 16.56 8.32 25.36
CA ALA A 103 17.16 9.40 26.14
C ALA A 103 17.90 8.89 27.40
N ALA A 104 17.31 7.91 28.10
CA ALA A 104 17.93 7.26 29.27
C ALA A 104 19.26 6.55 28.94
N ARG A 105 19.45 6.12 27.69
CA ARG A 105 20.68 5.48 27.19
C ARG A 105 21.60 6.46 26.44
N GLY A 106 21.30 7.76 26.45
CA GLY A 106 22.10 8.78 25.77
C GLY A 106 22.02 8.73 24.24
N ILE A 107 20.95 8.12 23.69
CA ILE A 107 20.71 8.00 22.26
C ILE A 107 19.65 9.02 21.84
N VAL A 108 19.92 9.80 20.80
CA VAL A 108 18.95 10.77 20.30
C VAL A 108 17.83 10.05 19.54
N PHE A 109 16.59 10.25 19.97
CA PHE A 109 15.41 9.82 19.20
C PHE A 109 15.13 10.86 18.10
N ILE A 110 15.21 10.47 16.82
CA ILE A 110 14.96 11.37 15.69
C ILE A 110 13.44 11.47 15.46
N GLY A 111 12.79 12.32 16.26
CA GLY A 111 11.35 12.51 16.25
C GLY A 111 10.90 13.52 17.32
N PRO A 112 9.60 13.65 17.57
CA PRO A 112 9.08 14.53 18.60
C PRO A 112 9.44 14.06 20.00
N PRO A 113 9.42 14.97 21.00
CA PRO A 113 9.70 14.61 22.38
C PRO A 113 8.63 13.64 22.93
N PRO A 114 8.98 12.76 23.88
CA PRO A 114 8.05 11.79 24.48
C PRO A 114 6.76 12.41 25.01
N ALA A 115 6.83 13.62 25.59
CA ALA A 115 5.67 14.35 26.08
C ALA A 115 4.67 14.70 24.96
N ALA A 116 5.16 15.12 23.78
CA ALA A 116 4.31 15.42 22.64
C ALA A 116 3.63 14.16 22.08
N ILE A 117 4.37 13.04 22.03
CA ILE A 117 3.83 11.72 21.62
C ILE A 117 2.68 11.31 22.57
N ARG A 118 2.88 11.39 23.89
CA ARG A 118 1.83 11.08 24.88
C ARG A 118 0.62 12.01 24.76
N ALA A 119 0.86 13.31 24.57
CA ALA A 119 -0.21 14.30 24.48
C ALA A 119 -1.16 14.03 23.31
N MET A 120 -0.63 13.55 22.17
CA MET A 120 -1.43 13.25 20.97
C MET A 120 -1.94 11.81 20.89
N GLY A 121 -1.44 10.90 21.74
CA GLY A 121 -1.88 9.49 21.77
C GLY A 121 -3.27 9.27 22.40
N ASP A 122 -3.74 10.17 23.27
CA ASP A 122 -5.09 10.15 23.83
C ASP A 122 -6.00 11.14 23.11
N LYS A 123 -7.08 10.66 22.48
CA LYS A 123 -7.97 11.50 21.66
C LYS A 123 -8.70 12.57 22.48
N SER A 124 -9.09 12.28 23.72
CA SER A 124 -9.81 13.24 24.55
C SER A 124 -8.86 14.34 25.02
N ALA A 125 -7.67 13.97 25.50
CA ALA A 125 -6.64 14.90 25.90
C ALA A 125 -6.16 15.76 24.70
N ALA A 126 -5.92 15.12 23.55
CA ALA A 126 -5.53 15.81 22.32
C ALA A 126 -6.58 16.85 21.90
N LYS A 127 -7.87 16.49 21.90
CA LYS A 127 -8.96 17.44 21.59
C LYS A 127 -9.03 18.60 22.58
N ALA A 128 -8.93 18.34 23.88
CA ALA A 128 -8.95 19.40 24.88
C ALA A 128 -7.79 20.39 24.67
N LEU A 129 -6.61 19.86 24.32
CA LEU A 129 -5.41 20.63 24.05
C LEU A 129 -5.56 21.46 22.75
N MET A 130 -6.09 20.85 21.69
CA MET A 130 -6.40 21.54 20.44
C MET A 130 -7.46 22.64 20.60
N HIS A 131 -8.48 22.40 21.41
CA HIS A 131 -9.48 23.42 21.75
C HIS A 131 -8.85 24.61 22.47
N ALA A 132 -7.98 24.35 23.46
CA ALA A 132 -7.25 25.39 24.18
C ALA A 132 -6.29 26.18 23.26
N ALA A 133 -5.75 25.53 22.24
CA ALA A 133 -4.91 26.13 21.21
C ALA A 133 -5.70 26.84 20.08
N ALA A 134 -7.03 26.96 20.22
CA ALA A 134 -7.91 27.56 19.22
C ALA A 134 -7.85 26.88 17.83
N VAL A 135 -7.48 25.59 17.79
CA VAL A 135 -7.53 24.79 16.58
C VAL A 135 -8.98 24.35 16.33
N PRO A 136 -9.56 24.56 15.14
CA PRO A 136 -10.95 24.21 14.87
C PRO A 136 -11.22 22.71 15.11
N LEU A 137 -12.19 22.40 15.96
CA LEU A 137 -12.65 21.04 16.23
C LEU A 137 -14.02 20.80 15.61
N THR A 138 -14.30 19.55 15.27
CA THR A 138 -15.65 19.14 14.86
C THR A 138 -16.63 19.44 16.01
N PRO A 139 -17.78 20.08 15.75
CA PRO A 139 -18.80 20.28 16.76
C PRO A 139 -19.15 18.95 17.42
N GLY A 140 -19.12 18.88 18.75
CA GLY A 140 -19.23 17.62 19.44
C GLY A 140 -19.19 17.74 20.95
N TYR A 141 -19.52 16.63 21.60
CA TYR A 141 -19.35 16.42 23.03
C TYR A 141 -18.17 15.47 23.29
N HIS A 142 -17.20 15.95 24.08
CA HIS A 142 -15.96 15.23 24.40
C HIS A 142 -15.72 15.05 25.90
N GLY A 143 -16.74 15.31 26.73
CA GLY A 143 -16.60 15.33 28.19
C GLY A 143 -16.74 13.97 28.86
N GLN A 144 -16.68 13.98 30.19
CA GLN A 144 -16.65 12.77 31.03
C GLN A 144 -18.02 12.17 31.35
N ARG A 145 -19.12 12.90 31.10
CA ARG A 145 -20.48 12.38 31.33
C ARG A 145 -20.85 11.41 30.22
N GLN A 146 -21.32 10.23 30.59
CA GLN A 146 -21.53 9.10 29.66
C GLN A 146 -22.94 8.50 29.74
N GLU A 147 -23.85 9.13 30.48
CA GLU A 147 -25.22 8.63 30.61
C GLU A 147 -25.91 8.64 29.24
N PRO A 148 -26.55 7.53 28.80
CA PRO A 148 -27.12 7.42 27.46
C PRO A 148 -28.08 8.54 27.06
N ASP A 149 -28.99 8.93 27.96
CA ASP A 149 -29.95 10.01 27.70
C ASP A 149 -29.28 11.37 27.57
N PHE A 150 -28.20 11.60 28.32
CA PHE A 150 -27.41 12.82 28.22
C PHE A 150 -26.67 12.88 26.88
N LEU A 151 -25.99 11.79 26.49
CA LEU A 151 -25.29 11.70 25.21
C LEU A 151 -26.26 11.85 24.03
N ARG A 152 -27.48 11.30 24.13
CA ARG A 152 -28.54 11.49 23.13
C ARG A 152 -28.96 12.95 23.03
N ALA A 153 -29.17 13.62 24.16
CA ALA A 153 -29.48 15.05 24.17
C ALA A 153 -28.36 15.91 23.55
N GLN A 154 -27.09 15.54 23.75
CA GLN A 154 -25.96 16.18 23.06
C GLN A 154 -26.03 15.94 21.55
N ALA A 155 -26.28 14.71 21.11
CA ALA A 155 -26.44 14.38 19.69
C ALA A 155 -27.58 15.15 19.03
N ASP A 156 -28.72 15.25 19.71
CA ASP A 156 -29.88 16.02 19.26
C ASP A 156 -29.56 17.52 19.12
N ALA A 157 -28.76 18.07 20.05
CA ALA A 157 -28.32 19.46 20.01
C ALA A 157 -27.27 19.75 18.91
N ILE A 158 -26.35 18.80 18.65
CA ILE A 158 -25.37 18.88 17.54
C ILE A 158 -26.08 18.79 16.18
N GLY A 159 -27.15 18.01 16.12
CA GLY A 159 -27.94 17.73 14.93
C GLY A 159 -27.35 16.59 14.08
N TYR A 160 -28.21 15.74 13.54
CA TYR A 160 -27.81 14.57 12.76
C TYR A 160 -27.38 14.93 11.32
N PRO A 161 -26.59 14.07 10.64
CA PRO A 161 -25.96 12.86 11.18
C PRO A 161 -24.84 13.17 12.19
N VAL A 162 -24.67 12.27 13.15
CA VAL A 162 -23.59 12.31 14.15
C VAL A 162 -22.74 11.03 14.10
N LEU A 163 -21.56 11.08 14.68
CA LEU A 163 -20.61 9.99 14.78
C LEU A 163 -20.30 9.73 16.26
N ILE A 164 -20.62 8.54 16.75
CA ILE A 164 -20.18 8.07 18.06
C ILE A 164 -18.81 7.44 17.86
N LYS A 165 -17.80 7.86 18.62
CA LYS A 165 -16.43 7.31 18.57
C LYS A 165 -15.97 6.88 19.96
N ALA A 166 -15.28 5.75 20.06
CA ALA A 166 -14.51 5.40 21.25
C ALA A 166 -13.47 6.49 21.56
N SER A 167 -13.29 6.83 22.84
CA SER A 167 -12.27 7.80 23.26
C SER A 167 -10.85 7.24 23.23
N ALA A 168 -10.71 5.93 23.42
CA ALA A 168 -9.46 5.20 23.27
C ALA A 168 -9.39 4.45 21.92
N GLY A 169 -8.18 4.22 21.42
CA GLY A 169 -7.90 3.42 20.22
C GLY A 169 -7.84 4.20 18.90
N GLY A 170 -7.52 3.50 17.81
CA GLY A 170 -7.33 4.06 16.45
C GLY A 170 -7.84 3.13 15.33
N GLY A 171 -7.69 3.54 14.07
CA GLY A 171 -8.00 2.67 12.91
C GLY A 171 -9.48 2.42 12.64
N GLY A 172 -10.36 3.32 13.08
CA GLY A 172 -11.80 3.28 12.80
C GLY A 172 -12.64 2.24 13.56
N LYS A 173 -12.01 1.41 14.40
CA LYS A 173 -12.69 0.51 15.34
C LYS A 173 -13.41 1.32 16.42
N GLY A 174 -14.63 0.92 16.79
CA GLY A 174 -15.44 1.64 17.78
C GLY A 174 -16.01 2.96 17.26
N MET A 175 -16.39 3.04 15.98
CA MET A 175 -17.08 4.21 15.41
C MET A 175 -18.43 3.81 14.80
N ARG A 176 -19.47 4.63 15.05
CA ARG A 176 -20.83 4.40 14.54
C ARG A 176 -21.46 5.71 14.07
N ARG A 177 -21.80 5.77 12.78
CA ARG A 177 -22.65 6.86 12.24
C ARG A 177 -24.08 6.63 12.67
N VAL A 178 -24.75 7.70 13.09
CA VAL A 178 -26.15 7.71 13.49
C VAL A 178 -26.86 8.76 12.65
N GLU A 179 -27.92 8.37 11.94
CA GLU A 179 -28.65 9.26 11.03
C GLU A 179 -29.80 9.98 11.73
N ARG A 180 -30.37 9.37 12.77
CA ARG A 180 -31.55 9.88 13.46
C ARG A 180 -31.54 9.59 14.96
N SER A 181 -32.29 10.39 15.71
CA SER A 181 -32.32 10.32 17.18
C SER A 181 -32.83 8.98 17.73
N GLU A 182 -33.73 8.31 17.00
CA GLU A 182 -34.30 7.03 17.43
C GLU A 182 -33.27 5.88 17.37
N GLU A 183 -32.23 6.02 16.55
CA GLU A 183 -31.18 5.02 16.34
C GLU A 183 -30.05 5.14 17.39
N PHE A 184 -29.97 6.28 18.08
CA PHE A 184 -28.82 6.65 18.90
C PHE A 184 -28.55 5.66 20.04
N ALA A 185 -29.58 5.25 20.78
CA ALA A 185 -29.42 4.37 21.94
C ALA A 185 -28.83 3.00 21.56
N ALA A 186 -29.29 2.41 20.45
CA ALA A 186 -28.78 1.15 19.95
C ALA A 186 -27.34 1.27 19.44
N ALA A 187 -27.04 2.34 18.71
CA ALA A 187 -25.70 2.62 18.19
C ALA A 187 -24.69 2.88 19.32
N LEU A 188 -25.08 3.64 20.36
CA LEU A 188 -24.25 3.90 21.54
C LEU A 188 -23.89 2.59 22.24
N ALA A 189 -24.88 1.76 22.55
CA ALA A 189 -24.65 0.50 23.25
C ALA A 189 -23.73 -0.44 22.44
N ALA A 190 -23.87 -0.48 21.12
CA ALA A 190 -22.98 -1.24 20.25
C ALA A 190 -21.54 -0.69 20.28
N CYS A 191 -21.39 0.64 20.18
CA CYS A 191 -20.09 1.31 20.22
C CYS A 191 -19.37 1.06 21.55
N GLN A 192 -20.07 1.18 22.69
CA GLN A 192 -19.50 0.95 24.02
C GLN A 192 -19.05 -0.49 24.23
N ARG A 193 -19.82 -1.49 23.76
CA ARG A 193 -19.41 -2.90 23.81
C ARG A 193 -18.15 -3.16 22.99
N GLU A 194 -18.09 -2.59 21.79
CA GLU A 194 -16.92 -2.71 20.92
C GLU A 194 -15.69 -2.04 21.53
N ALA A 195 -15.84 -0.82 22.04
CA ALA A 195 -14.78 -0.08 22.71
C ALA A 195 -14.27 -0.78 23.98
N GLN A 196 -15.17 -1.33 24.78
CA GLN A 196 -14.80 -2.10 25.98
C GLN A 196 -14.03 -3.38 25.60
N SER A 197 -14.50 -4.11 24.59
CA SER A 197 -13.86 -5.34 24.12
C SER A 197 -12.48 -5.08 23.52
N ALA A 198 -12.37 -4.04 22.68
CA ALA A 198 -11.15 -3.74 21.94
C ALA A 198 -10.09 -2.98 22.77
N PHE A 199 -10.52 -2.09 23.67
CA PHE A 199 -9.64 -1.12 24.32
C PHE A 199 -9.76 -1.12 25.85
N GLY A 200 -10.63 -1.95 26.43
CA GLY A 200 -10.87 -1.97 27.87
C GLY A 200 -11.56 -0.71 28.41
N ASN A 201 -12.04 0.18 27.53
CA ASN A 201 -12.62 1.47 27.88
C ASN A 201 -13.91 1.72 27.08
N ALA A 202 -15.06 1.76 27.78
CA ALA A 202 -16.37 2.03 27.19
C ALA A 202 -16.68 3.53 26.96
N HIS A 203 -15.76 4.43 27.28
CA HIS A 203 -15.96 5.88 27.13
C HIS A 203 -16.01 6.28 25.66
N VAL A 204 -16.97 7.14 25.30
CA VAL A 204 -17.22 7.60 23.93
C VAL A 204 -17.32 9.12 23.82
N LEU A 205 -17.11 9.58 22.59
CA LEU A 205 -17.26 10.94 22.11
C LEU A 205 -18.41 10.99 21.10
N VAL A 206 -19.14 12.11 21.03
CA VAL A 206 -20.21 12.33 20.05
C VAL A 206 -19.86 13.54 19.20
N GLU A 207 -19.74 13.37 17.88
CA GLU A 207 -19.29 14.44 16.99
C GLU A 207 -20.23 14.60 15.80
N LYS A 208 -20.29 15.80 15.22
CA LYS A 208 -20.97 16.03 13.96
C LYS A 208 -20.32 15.16 12.88
N TYR A 209 -21.14 14.42 12.13
CA TYR A 209 -20.66 13.69 10.96
C TYR A 209 -20.59 14.63 9.76
N VAL A 210 -19.38 14.81 9.20
CA VAL A 210 -19.17 15.65 8.01
C VAL A 210 -19.54 14.84 6.76
N LEU A 211 -20.46 15.36 5.95
CA LEU A 211 -20.89 14.73 4.71
C LEU A 211 -19.91 15.05 3.56
N ARG A 212 -19.58 14.04 2.76
CA ARG A 212 -18.58 14.10 1.68
C ARG A 212 -17.29 14.83 2.10
N PRO A 213 -16.61 14.39 3.17
CA PRO A 213 -15.42 15.06 3.64
C PRO A 213 -14.23 14.73 2.74
N ARG A 214 -13.35 15.72 2.56
CA ARG A 214 -11.97 15.52 2.12
C ARG A 214 -11.06 15.32 3.32
N HIS A 215 -10.12 14.40 3.20
CA HIS A 215 -9.05 14.21 4.17
C HIS A 215 -7.85 15.02 3.70
N ILE A 216 -7.62 16.17 4.34
CA ILE A 216 -6.51 17.06 4.00
C ILE A 216 -5.61 17.20 5.22
N GLU A 217 -4.32 17.05 5.02
CA GLU A 217 -3.34 17.07 6.10
C GLU A 217 -2.23 18.07 5.84
N ILE A 218 -1.65 18.62 6.90
CA ILE A 218 -0.59 19.63 6.83
C ILE A 218 0.70 19.03 7.36
N GLN A 219 1.76 19.08 6.55
CA GLN A 219 3.11 18.79 7.03
C GLN A 219 3.57 19.90 7.96
N VAL A 220 3.94 19.57 9.19
CA VAL A 220 4.58 20.50 10.13
C VAL A 220 6.01 20.05 10.44
N PHE A 221 6.84 21.02 10.80
CA PHE A 221 8.21 20.82 11.22
C PHE A 221 8.56 21.77 12.35
N GLY A 222 9.07 21.24 13.46
CA GLY A 222 9.57 22.04 14.59
C GLY A 222 11.03 21.77 14.86
N ASP A 223 11.78 22.77 15.32
CA ASP A 223 13.14 22.58 15.84
C ASP A 223 13.22 22.74 17.36
N THR A 224 14.39 22.44 17.93
CA THR A 224 14.65 22.59 19.36
C THR A 224 14.85 24.06 19.79
N HIS A 225 14.79 25.00 18.86
CA HIS A 225 14.93 26.45 19.09
C HIS A 225 13.57 27.16 19.19
N GLY A 226 12.48 26.40 19.04
CA GLY A 226 11.10 26.90 19.14
C GLY A 226 10.54 27.44 17.81
N GLU A 227 11.28 27.30 16.71
CA GLU A 227 10.80 27.63 15.38
C GLU A 227 9.92 26.50 14.85
N LEU A 228 8.80 26.87 14.22
CA LEU A 228 7.83 25.97 13.63
C LEU A 228 7.46 26.46 12.23
N ALA A 229 7.36 25.54 11.28
CA ALA A 229 6.92 25.82 9.92
C ALA A 229 5.96 24.73 9.43
N TYR A 230 5.07 25.09 8.51
CA TYR A 230 4.28 24.15 7.73
C TYR A 230 4.78 24.09 6.28
N LEU A 231 4.89 22.87 5.75
CA LEU A 231 5.31 22.57 4.38
C LEU A 231 4.10 22.19 3.51
N PHE A 232 3.07 23.02 3.61
CA PHE A 232 1.80 22.94 2.88
C PHE A 232 1.01 21.65 3.14
N GLU A 233 -0.08 21.51 2.39
CA GLU A 233 -1.06 20.47 2.54
C GLU A 233 -0.91 19.32 1.54
N ARG A 234 -1.43 18.16 1.93
CA ARG A 234 -1.67 17.00 1.07
C ARG A 234 -3.14 16.62 1.13
N ASP A 235 -3.70 16.21 0.01
CA ASP A 235 -5.01 15.56 -0.04
C ASP A 235 -4.82 14.04 -0.07
N CYS A 236 -5.33 13.37 0.96
CA CYS A 236 -5.29 11.93 1.14
C CYS A 236 -6.71 11.33 1.16
N SER A 237 -7.69 12.01 0.54
CA SER A 237 -9.10 11.60 0.53
C SER A 237 -9.29 10.24 -0.11
N VAL A 238 -8.44 9.85 -1.06
CA VAL A 238 -8.60 8.60 -1.78
C VAL A 238 -8.02 7.45 -0.96
N GLN A 239 -8.90 6.86 -0.15
CA GLN A 239 -8.58 5.82 0.81
C GLN A 239 -9.58 4.66 0.73
N ARG A 240 -9.15 3.46 1.08
CA ARG A 240 -9.98 2.25 1.19
C ARG A 240 -9.99 1.80 2.64
N ARG A 241 -11.16 1.74 3.29
CA ARG A 241 -11.28 1.29 4.70
C ARG A 241 -10.23 1.94 5.63
N HIS A 242 -10.05 3.25 5.50
CA HIS A 242 -9.06 4.06 6.24
C HIS A 242 -7.58 3.83 5.87
N GLN A 243 -7.28 3.04 4.85
CA GLN A 243 -5.94 2.92 4.27
C GLN A 243 -5.80 3.90 3.10
N LYS A 244 -4.86 4.84 3.17
CA LYS A 244 -4.56 5.79 2.09
C LYS A 244 -4.01 5.05 0.86
N VAL A 245 -4.47 5.42 -0.34
CA VAL A 245 -4.17 4.72 -1.60
C VAL A 245 -3.52 5.66 -2.63
N LEU A 246 -4.09 6.85 -2.79
CA LEU A 246 -3.54 7.94 -3.60
C LEU A 246 -3.48 9.21 -2.76
N GLU A 247 -2.36 9.91 -2.90
CA GLU A 247 -2.09 11.17 -2.20
C GLU A 247 -1.64 12.22 -3.20
N GLU A 248 -1.99 13.48 -2.96
CA GLU A 248 -1.54 14.55 -3.83
C GLU A 248 -1.23 15.85 -3.09
N ALA A 249 -0.25 16.60 -3.61
CA ALA A 249 0.17 17.87 -3.06
C ALA A 249 0.43 18.88 -4.19
N PRO A 250 -0.04 20.13 -4.08
CA PRO A 250 -0.98 20.63 -3.07
C PRO A 250 -2.39 20.01 -3.21
N ALA A 251 -3.28 20.26 -2.25
CA ALA A 251 -4.66 19.80 -2.36
C ALA A 251 -5.41 20.56 -3.47
N PRO A 252 -6.10 19.87 -4.41
CA PRO A 252 -6.85 20.52 -5.49
C PRO A 252 -7.93 21.47 -4.98
N GLY A 253 -8.11 22.61 -5.64
CA GLY A 253 -9.15 23.60 -5.28
C GLY A 253 -8.90 24.34 -3.96
N MET A 254 -7.72 24.19 -3.33
CA MET A 254 -7.37 24.89 -2.10
C MET A 254 -6.99 26.35 -2.39
N SER A 255 -7.75 27.30 -1.81
CA SER A 255 -7.43 28.73 -1.91
C SER A 255 -6.21 29.09 -1.04
N ALA A 256 -5.51 30.17 -1.40
CA ALA A 256 -4.36 30.64 -0.63
C ALA A 256 -4.73 31.02 0.82
N GLU A 257 -5.91 31.63 1.01
CA GLU A 257 -6.43 31.99 2.33
C GLU A 257 -6.69 30.75 3.20
N ARG A 258 -7.40 29.75 2.66
CA ARG A 258 -7.70 28.52 3.41
C ARG A 258 -6.42 27.75 3.72
N ARG A 259 -5.48 27.67 2.77
CA ARG A 259 -4.16 27.07 2.98
C ARG A 259 -3.42 27.74 4.13
N ALA A 260 -3.40 29.08 4.16
CA ALA A 260 -2.77 29.82 5.24
C ALA A 260 -3.47 29.59 6.59
N ALA A 261 -4.81 29.56 6.62
CA ALA A 261 -5.58 29.30 7.83
C ALA A 261 -5.32 27.89 8.39
N MET A 262 -5.35 26.85 7.54
CA MET A 262 -5.06 25.48 7.93
C MET A 262 -3.59 25.31 8.34
N GLY A 263 -2.66 25.93 7.60
CA GLY A 263 -1.23 25.94 7.93
C GLY A 263 -0.95 26.56 9.29
N GLN A 264 -1.59 27.70 9.60
CA GLN A 264 -1.47 28.32 10.91
C GLN A 264 -2.08 27.45 12.01
N ALA A 265 -3.27 26.90 11.80
CA ALA A 265 -3.89 25.99 12.77
C ALA A 265 -3.01 24.77 13.06
N ALA A 266 -2.33 24.22 12.04
CA ALA A 266 -1.39 23.12 12.21
C ALA A 266 -0.14 23.53 13.00
N VAL A 267 0.39 24.74 12.77
CA VAL A 267 1.51 25.28 13.56
C VAL A 267 1.11 25.53 15.00
N GLU A 268 -0.10 26.04 15.27
CA GLU A 268 -0.60 26.21 16.63
C GLU A 268 -0.81 24.86 17.34
N ALA A 269 -1.31 23.85 16.63
CA ALA A 269 -1.40 22.49 17.15
C ALA A 269 -0.01 21.96 17.57
N ALA A 270 0.99 22.10 16.70
CA ALA A 270 2.36 21.69 16.97
C ALA A 270 2.99 22.51 18.12
N ARG A 271 2.72 23.81 18.19
CA ARG A 271 3.20 24.71 19.26
C ARG A 271 2.64 24.28 20.62
N ALA A 272 1.35 23.95 20.68
CA ALA A 272 0.67 23.62 21.92
C ALA A 272 1.24 22.37 22.60
N VAL A 273 1.88 21.48 21.84
CA VAL A 273 2.50 20.25 22.36
C VAL A 273 4.03 20.31 22.43
N GLY A 274 4.64 21.45 22.10
CA GLY A 274 6.10 21.60 22.07
C GLY A 274 6.77 20.66 21.05
N TYR A 275 6.19 20.56 19.86
CA TYR A 275 6.57 19.58 18.85
C TYR A 275 7.97 19.84 18.25
N VAL A 276 8.72 18.76 17.98
CA VAL A 276 10.04 18.78 17.33
C VAL A 276 10.09 17.71 16.23
N GLY A 277 10.87 17.96 15.17
CA GLY A 277 10.99 17.08 14.03
C GLY A 277 9.80 17.18 13.08
N ALA A 278 9.62 16.15 12.24
CA ALA A 278 8.52 16.07 11.29
C ALA A 278 7.23 15.58 11.99
N GLY A 279 6.10 16.21 11.67
CA GLY A 279 4.78 15.78 12.11
C GLY A 279 3.73 16.08 11.07
N THR A 280 2.54 15.52 11.22
CA THR A 280 1.42 15.83 10.32
C THR A 280 0.15 16.05 11.11
N VAL A 281 -0.50 17.18 10.85
CA VAL A 281 -1.80 17.51 11.42
C VAL A 281 -2.88 17.19 10.40
N GLU A 282 -3.74 16.23 10.70
CA GLU A 282 -4.79 15.76 9.81
C GLU A 282 -6.09 16.53 10.05
N PHE A 283 -6.72 16.99 8.98
CA PHE A 283 -8.00 17.69 8.99
C PHE A 283 -9.04 16.97 8.14
N ILE A 284 -10.28 17.05 8.61
CA ILE A 284 -11.47 16.77 7.83
C ILE A 284 -11.98 18.10 7.26
N VAL A 285 -12.09 18.20 5.94
CA VAL A 285 -12.55 19.40 5.23
C VAL A 285 -13.92 19.13 4.62
N ALA A 286 -14.90 19.93 5.00
CA ALA A 286 -16.26 19.89 4.50
C ALA A 286 -16.38 20.56 3.11
N PRO A 287 -17.43 20.26 2.32
CA PRO A 287 -17.63 20.85 0.99
C PRO A 287 -17.74 22.38 0.98
N ASP A 288 -18.28 22.98 2.05
CA ASP A 288 -18.35 24.44 2.23
C ASP A 288 -16.97 25.07 2.55
N GLY A 289 -15.98 24.23 2.84
CA GLY A 289 -14.63 24.63 3.17
C GLY A 289 -14.30 24.76 4.63
N ALA A 290 -15.26 24.51 5.53
CA ALA A 290 -14.96 24.38 6.95
C ALA A 290 -14.00 23.20 7.16
N PHE A 291 -13.00 23.38 8.01
CA PHE A 291 -12.02 22.35 8.32
C PHE A 291 -11.97 22.10 9.82
N TYR A 292 -11.73 20.86 10.18
CA TYR A 292 -11.76 20.40 11.57
C TYR A 292 -10.59 19.46 11.82
N PHE A 293 -9.86 19.69 12.91
CA PHE A 293 -8.78 18.82 13.35
C PHE A 293 -9.31 17.42 13.64
N MET A 294 -8.62 16.43 13.09
CA MET A 294 -8.91 15.01 13.32
C MET A 294 -7.93 14.42 14.33
N GLU A 295 -6.64 14.46 14.00
CA GLU A 295 -5.55 13.97 14.83
C GLU A 295 -4.21 14.54 14.38
N MET A 296 -3.17 14.31 15.17
CA MET A 296 -1.78 14.65 14.83
C MET A 296 -0.93 13.39 14.88
N ASN A 297 -0.36 13.02 13.74
CA ASN A 297 0.57 11.89 13.66
C ASN A 297 1.97 12.38 14.06
N THR A 298 2.53 11.75 15.07
CA THR A 298 3.76 12.19 15.75
C THR A 298 5.03 11.65 15.09
N ARG A 299 5.06 11.67 13.76
CA ARG A 299 6.09 11.01 12.93
C ARG A 299 6.14 11.59 11.52
N LEU A 300 7.14 11.16 10.75
CA LEU A 300 7.13 11.30 9.30
C LEU A 300 5.94 10.51 8.71
N GLN A 301 5.21 11.10 7.78
CA GLN A 301 4.16 10.39 7.05
C GLN A 301 4.72 9.58 5.88
N VAL A 302 3.99 8.54 5.48
CA VAL A 302 4.41 7.65 4.37
C VAL A 302 4.51 8.45 3.07
N GLU A 303 3.49 9.29 2.86
CA GLU A 303 3.21 10.21 1.76
C GLU A 303 3.97 11.55 1.84
N HIS A 304 5.01 11.65 2.68
CA HIS A 304 5.90 12.82 2.67
C HIS A 304 6.55 13.13 1.30
N PRO A 305 6.80 12.17 0.38
CA PRO A 305 7.43 12.48 -0.90
C PRO A 305 6.65 13.48 -1.76
N VAL A 306 5.31 13.49 -1.73
CA VAL A 306 4.55 14.51 -2.48
C VAL A 306 4.81 15.92 -1.96
N THR A 307 5.00 16.08 -0.64
CA THR A 307 5.43 17.34 -0.05
C THR A 307 6.84 17.70 -0.53
N GLU A 308 7.79 16.76 -0.46
CA GLU A 308 9.17 16.98 -0.91
C GLU A 308 9.25 17.43 -2.38
N CYS A 309 8.44 16.82 -3.25
CA CYS A 309 8.38 17.15 -4.67
C CYS A 309 7.93 18.59 -4.92
N ILE A 310 6.95 19.11 -4.18
CA ILE A 310 6.46 20.48 -4.38
C ILE A 310 7.29 21.56 -3.67
N THR A 311 8.01 21.21 -2.59
CA THR A 311 8.82 22.18 -1.82
C THR A 311 10.29 22.17 -2.22
N GLY A 312 10.76 21.08 -2.85
CA GLY A 312 12.18 20.84 -3.11
C GLY A 312 12.99 20.70 -1.83
N THR A 313 12.44 20.01 -0.83
CA THR A 313 13.09 19.71 0.46
C THR A 313 13.32 18.21 0.62
N ASP A 314 14.27 17.82 1.48
CA ASP A 314 14.42 16.45 1.98
C ASP A 314 14.01 16.47 3.47
N LEU A 315 12.84 15.91 3.81
CA LEU A 315 12.32 15.96 5.17
C LEU A 315 13.12 15.08 6.12
N VAL A 316 13.69 13.97 5.63
CA VAL A 316 14.59 13.13 6.42
C VAL A 316 15.87 13.90 6.76
N GLU A 317 16.42 14.66 5.81
CA GLU A 317 17.57 15.54 6.09
C GLU A 317 17.23 16.56 7.18
N TRP A 318 16.05 17.19 7.09
CA TRP A 318 15.61 18.14 8.12
C TRP A 318 15.45 17.45 9.48
N GLN A 319 14.96 16.21 9.53
CA GLN A 319 14.82 15.46 10.78
C GLN A 319 16.17 15.20 11.42
N LEU A 320 17.17 14.81 10.63
CA LEU A 320 18.55 14.58 11.09
C LEU A 320 19.19 15.87 11.62
N ARG A 321 19.06 16.98 10.88
CA ARG A 321 19.58 18.29 11.27
C ARG A 321 18.98 18.77 12.59
N VAL A 322 17.65 18.74 12.69
CA VAL A 322 16.93 19.17 13.90
C VAL A 322 17.26 18.28 15.09
N ALA A 323 17.33 16.97 14.90
CA ALA A 323 17.71 16.04 15.97
C ALA A 323 19.16 16.25 16.43
N ALA A 324 20.05 16.71 15.55
CA ALA A 324 21.41 17.14 15.90
C ALA A 324 21.44 18.54 16.56
N GLY A 325 20.28 19.15 16.83
CA GLY A 325 20.14 20.46 17.46
C GLY A 325 20.28 21.65 16.50
N GLN A 326 20.36 21.43 15.19
CA GLN A 326 20.41 22.54 14.22
C GLN A 326 19.02 23.21 14.08
N PRO A 327 18.97 24.51 13.74
CA PRO A 327 17.71 25.18 13.45
C PRO A 327 17.08 24.68 12.15
N LEU A 328 15.80 25.00 11.92
CA LEU A 328 15.13 24.72 10.65
C LEU A 328 15.92 25.29 9.45
N PRO A 329 16.19 24.49 8.40
CA PRO A 329 16.95 24.96 7.23
C PRO A 329 16.27 26.09 6.44
N ARG A 330 14.93 26.21 6.54
CA ARG A 330 14.15 27.30 5.94
C ARG A 330 13.05 27.74 6.89
N ARG A 331 12.80 29.04 6.92
CA ARG A 331 11.66 29.69 7.60
C ARG A 331 10.40 29.64 6.73
N GLN A 332 9.24 29.86 7.33
CA GLN A 332 7.94 29.82 6.65
C GLN A 332 7.89 30.64 5.35
N HIS A 333 8.42 31.87 5.34
CA HIS A 333 8.39 32.76 4.17
C HIS A 333 9.33 32.33 3.03
N GLN A 334 10.23 31.37 3.27
CA GLN A 334 11.17 30.83 2.27
C GLN A 334 10.63 29.55 1.62
N LEU A 335 9.50 29.03 2.11
CA LEU A 335 8.80 27.87 1.53
C LEU A 335 7.84 28.35 0.46
N ALA A 336 7.80 27.62 -0.66
CA ALA A 336 6.89 27.88 -1.77
C ALA A 336 6.45 26.57 -2.41
N ILE A 337 5.25 26.55 -2.97
CA ILE A 337 4.73 25.44 -3.75
C ILE A 337 5.25 25.57 -5.19
N ARG A 338 5.79 24.48 -5.73
CA ARG A 338 6.21 24.37 -7.13
C ARG A 338 5.53 23.16 -7.77
N GLY A 339 4.75 23.39 -8.81
CA GLY A 339 4.05 22.32 -9.53
C GLY A 339 3.07 21.54 -8.65
N HIS A 340 2.85 20.29 -9.03
CA HIS A 340 1.91 19.36 -8.42
C HIS A 340 2.50 17.95 -8.42
N ALA A 341 2.33 17.25 -7.31
CA ALA A 341 2.77 15.88 -7.13
C ALA A 341 1.60 14.94 -6.83
N LEU A 342 1.69 13.72 -7.34
CA LEU A 342 0.79 12.60 -7.06
C LEU A 342 1.63 11.42 -6.57
N GLU A 343 1.15 10.71 -5.57
CA GLU A 343 1.72 9.45 -5.10
C GLU A 343 0.67 8.35 -5.16
N ALA A 344 1.13 7.15 -5.52
CA ALA A 344 0.33 5.93 -5.51
C ALA A 344 1.06 4.84 -4.72
N ARG A 345 0.33 4.22 -3.77
CA ARG A 345 0.84 3.08 -3.00
C ARG A 345 0.60 1.78 -3.75
N LEU A 346 1.67 1.20 -4.28
CA LEU A 346 1.65 -0.09 -4.94
C LEU A 346 1.71 -1.19 -3.87
N TYR A 347 0.63 -1.95 -3.74
CA TYR A 347 0.49 -3.03 -2.77
C TYR A 347 0.44 -4.40 -3.44
N ALA A 348 0.94 -5.40 -2.72
CA ALA A 348 0.71 -6.81 -2.98
C ALA A 348 -0.66 -7.22 -2.41
N GLU A 349 -1.72 -6.80 -3.09
CA GLU A 349 -3.11 -7.08 -2.75
C GLU A 349 -3.89 -7.46 -4.01
N ASP A 350 -4.95 -8.23 -3.87
CA ASP A 350 -5.87 -8.59 -4.96
C ASP A 350 -7.20 -7.81 -4.87
N PRO A 351 -7.35 -6.69 -5.60
CA PRO A 351 -8.61 -5.91 -5.59
C PRO A 351 -9.84 -6.73 -5.97
N ALA A 352 -9.73 -7.70 -6.88
CA ALA A 352 -10.88 -8.49 -7.34
C ALA A 352 -11.41 -9.42 -6.24
N ARG A 353 -10.54 -9.84 -5.31
CA ARG A 353 -10.91 -10.64 -4.14
C ARG A 353 -11.11 -9.78 -2.89
N GLY A 354 -11.41 -8.49 -3.03
CA GLY A 354 -11.64 -7.59 -1.90
C GLY A 354 -10.36 -7.06 -1.25
N PHE A 355 -9.28 -6.97 -2.03
CA PHE A 355 -7.91 -6.61 -1.63
C PHE A 355 -7.37 -7.52 -0.55
N LEU A 356 -7.48 -8.83 -0.76
CA LEU A 356 -6.76 -9.79 0.08
C LEU A 356 -5.26 -9.59 -0.15
N PRO A 357 -4.45 -9.47 0.92
CA PRO A 357 -3.02 -9.44 0.76
C PRO A 357 -2.48 -10.68 0.03
N SER A 358 -1.48 -10.48 -0.81
CA SER A 358 -0.84 -11.51 -1.60
C SER A 358 0.61 -11.67 -1.16
N THR A 359 0.95 -12.87 -0.74
CA THR A 359 2.33 -13.25 -0.40
C THR A 359 2.91 -14.11 -1.51
N GLY A 360 4.23 -14.07 -1.67
CA GLY A 360 4.91 -14.88 -2.68
C GLY A 360 6.22 -14.25 -3.13
N ARG A 361 6.91 -14.94 -4.04
CA ARG A 361 8.13 -14.42 -4.66
C ARG A 361 7.76 -13.48 -5.80
N LEU A 362 8.42 -12.33 -5.86
CA LEU A 362 8.36 -11.42 -6.99
C LEU A 362 9.15 -12.01 -8.16
N GLN A 363 8.52 -12.90 -8.94
CA GLN A 363 9.15 -13.58 -10.08
C GLN A 363 9.60 -12.58 -11.15
N HIS A 364 8.79 -11.54 -11.37
CA HIS A 364 9.13 -10.40 -12.21
C HIS A 364 8.68 -9.13 -11.51
N LEU A 365 9.57 -8.14 -11.45
CA LEU A 365 9.24 -6.81 -10.96
C LEU A 365 9.95 -5.79 -11.86
N ARG A 366 9.16 -5.03 -12.60
CA ARG A 366 9.62 -3.83 -13.29
C ARG A 366 8.81 -2.64 -12.81
N LEU A 367 9.48 -1.71 -12.15
CA LEU A 367 8.92 -0.41 -11.77
C LEU A 367 9.28 0.63 -12.85
N PRO A 368 8.55 1.76 -12.92
CA PRO A 368 8.86 2.82 -13.90
C PRO A 368 10.27 3.37 -13.70
N THR A 369 10.88 3.81 -14.80
CA THR A 369 12.20 4.44 -14.77
C THR A 369 12.15 5.72 -13.95
N VAL A 370 13.08 5.86 -13.01
CA VAL A 370 13.26 7.09 -12.21
C VAL A 370 13.87 8.18 -13.10
N ASP A 371 13.27 9.37 -13.09
CA ASP A 371 13.73 10.54 -13.81
C ASP A 371 13.38 11.84 -13.06
N ALA A 372 13.48 13.00 -13.71
CA ALA A 372 13.19 14.29 -13.08
C ALA A 372 11.71 14.47 -12.66
N HIS A 373 10.80 13.68 -13.24
CA HIS A 373 9.36 13.75 -13.01
C HIS A 373 8.80 12.52 -12.30
N THR A 374 9.57 11.43 -12.22
CA THR A 374 9.14 10.14 -11.67
C THR A 374 10.13 9.69 -10.61
N ARG A 375 9.63 9.46 -9.40
CA ARG A 375 10.35 8.93 -8.26
C ARG A 375 9.72 7.62 -7.81
N VAL A 376 10.56 6.68 -7.39
CA VAL A 376 10.13 5.38 -6.89
C VAL A 376 10.84 5.10 -5.58
N ASP A 377 10.07 5.02 -4.50
CA ASP A 377 10.56 4.59 -3.19
C ASP A 377 10.11 3.14 -2.96
N ALA A 378 11.04 2.18 -3.04
CA ALA A 378 10.74 0.74 -2.99
C ALA A 378 11.64 0.01 -1.99
N GLY A 379 11.04 -0.92 -1.23
CA GLY A 379 11.71 -1.75 -0.24
C GLY A 379 12.06 -3.16 -0.71
N VAL A 380 11.61 -3.51 -1.92
CA VAL A 380 11.76 -4.85 -2.53
C VAL A 380 12.32 -4.74 -3.95
N GLU A 381 12.95 -5.81 -4.40
CA GLU A 381 13.50 -5.99 -5.74
C GLU A 381 12.97 -7.28 -6.39
N GLN A 382 13.17 -7.44 -7.70
CA GLN A 382 12.84 -8.70 -8.37
C GLN A 382 13.58 -9.85 -7.68
N GLY A 383 12.86 -10.93 -7.40
CA GLY A 383 13.37 -12.09 -6.68
C GLY A 383 13.09 -12.05 -5.18
N ASP A 384 12.78 -10.90 -4.58
CA ASP A 384 12.43 -10.84 -3.15
C ASP A 384 11.10 -11.57 -2.86
N VAL A 385 10.90 -11.92 -1.59
CA VAL A 385 9.69 -12.59 -1.11
C VAL A 385 8.85 -11.63 -0.26
N ILE A 386 7.59 -11.49 -0.62
CA ILE A 386 6.58 -10.81 0.21
C ILE A 386 6.01 -11.86 1.17
N GLY A 387 6.46 -11.81 2.43
CA GLY A 387 6.00 -12.71 3.49
C GLY A 387 4.78 -12.18 4.26
N PRO A 388 4.14 -13.01 5.09
CA PRO A 388 2.90 -12.65 5.79
C PRO A 388 3.11 -11.76 7.04
N HIS A 389 4.37 -11.51 7.44
CA HIS A 389 4.70 -10.87 8.73
C HIS A 389 4.60 -9.35 8.72
N TYR A 390 4.60 -8.72 7.55
CA TYR A 390 4.76 -7.27 7.39
C TYR A 390 3.73 -6.68 6.44
N ASP A 391 3.80 -5.36 6.28
CA ASP A 391 2.95 -4.59 5.37
C ASP A 391 3.17 -4.99 3.89
N PRO A 392 2.11 -5.09 3.07
CA PRO A 392 2.19 -5.54 1.68
C PRO A 392 2.70 -4.49 0.68
N MET A 393 3.10 -3.29 1.13
CA MET A 393 3.54 -2.23 0.22
C MET A 393 4.83 -2.62 -0.49
N ILE A 394 4.75 -2.66 -1.83
CA ILE A 394 5.86 -2.96 -2.74
C ILE A 394 6.68 -1.69 -2.97
N ALA A 395 5.99 -0.61 -3.33
CA ALA A 395 6.61 0.67 -3.67
C ALA A 395 5.63 1.83 -3.51
N LYS A 396 6.18 3.03 -3.35
CA LYS A 396 5.47 4.29 -3.60
C LYS A 396 5.92 4.81 -4.95
N LEU A 397 4.96 5.05 -5.83
CA LEU A 397 5.19 5.66 -7.13
C LEU A 397 4.82 7.13 -7.02
N ILE A 398 5.78 8.02 -7.21
CA ILE A 398 5.58 9.45 -7.05
C ILE A 398 5.88 10.12 -8.37
N VAL A 399 4.99 10.99 -8.81
CA VAL A 399 5.23 11.82 -9.99
C VAL A 399 5.04 13.28 -9.65
N TRP A 400 5.77 14.13 -10.36
CA TRP A 400 5.68 15.57 -10.25
C TRP A 400 5.71 16.22 -11.63
N ASP A 401 4.88 17.24 -11.82
CA ASP A 401 4.98 18.11 -12.98
C ASP A 401 4.42 19.52 -12.66
N GLU A 402 4.53 20.46 -13.60
CA GLU A 402 4.14 21.86 -13.40
C GLU A 402 2.64 22.07 -13.12
N THR A 403 1.80 21.16 -13.59
CA THR A 403 0.33 21.20 -13.38
C THR A 403 -0.19 19.83 -12.96
N ARG A 404 -1.33 19.81 -12.27
CA ARG A 404 -2.00 18.56 -11.87
C ARG A 404 -2.33 17.67 -13.06
N GLU A 405 -2.79 18.23 -14.18
CA GLU A 405 -3.14 17.45 -15.38
C GLU A 405 -1.92 16.80 -16.01
N ARG A 406 -0.77 17.49 -15.98
CA ARG A 406 0.50 16.92 -16.43
C ARG A 406 0.96 15.81 -15.49
N ALA A 407 0.96 16.05 -14.18
CA ALA A 407 1.28 15.05 -13.17
C ALA A 407 0.37 13.81 -13.30
N LEU A 408 -0.93 13.99 -13.57
CA LEU A 408 -1.87 12.90 -13.81
C LEU A 408 -1.48 12.03 -15.01
N ARG A 409 -1.11 12.65 -16.14
CA ARG A 409 -0.61 11.90 -17.31
C ARG A 409 0.70 11.16 -17.00
N ARG A 410 1.58 11.75 -16.18
CA ARG A 410 2.79 11.07 -15.71
C ARG A 410 2.44 9.87 -14.83
N MET A 411 1.48 10.00 -13.92
CA MET A 411 1.03 8.91 -13.04
C MET A 411 0.43 7.76 -13.87
N GLN A 412 -0.41 8.07 -14.85
CA GLN A 412 -0.96 7.08 -15.78
C GLN A 412 0.16 6.32 -16.52
N ALA A 413 1.17 7.03 -17.04
CA ALA A 413 2.31 6.40 -17.70
C ALA A 413 3.18 5.57 -16.75
N ALA A 414 3.43 6.06 -15.53
CA ALA A 414 4.22 5.38 -14.52
C ALA A 414 3.55 4.07 -14.07
N LEU A 415 2.23 4.09 -13.84
CA LEU A 415 1.44 2.90 -13.50
C LEU A 415 1.34 1.92 -14.68
N ALA A 416 1.25 2.40 -15.92
CA ALA A 416 1.27 1.57 -17.13
C ALA A 416 2.61 0.84 -17.34
N ALA A 417 3.71 1.43 -16.86
CA ALA A 417 5.04 0.82 -16.93
C ALA A 417 5.31 -0.22 -15.84
N CYS A 418 4.42 -0.35 -14.84
CA CYS A 418 4.56 -1.33 -13.76
C CYS A 418 4.26 -2.75 -14.27
N GLN A 419 5.18 -3.68 -14.05
CA GLN A 419 5.02 -5.09 -14.38
C GLN A 419 5.34 -5.94 -13.17
N LEU A 420 4.38 -6.76 -12.74
CA LEU A 420 4.50 -7.60 -11.56
C LEU A 420 3.98 -9.00 -11.88
N VAL A 421 4.78 -10.01 -11.55
CA VAL A 421 4.43 -11.43 -11.66
C VAL A 421 4.88 -12.16 -10.39
N GLY A 422 4.05 -13.10 -9.93
CA GLY A 422 4.30 -13.95 -8.76
C GLY A 422 3.47 -13.61 -7.53
N VAL A 423 2.94 -12.38 -7.45
CA VAL A 423 1.94 -11.96 -6.45
C VAL A 423 0.85 -11.14 -7.13
N ALA A 424 -0.37 -11.15 -6.57
CA ALA A 424 -1.40 -10.20 -6.99
C ALA A 424 -1.01 -8.77 -6.56
N THR A 425 -1.47 -7.78 -7.33
CA THR A 425 -1.17 -6.37 -7.06
C THR A 425 -2.35 -5.46 -7.37
N ASN A 426 -2.42 -4.32 -6.67
CA ASN A 426 -3.39 -3.26 -6.92
C ASN A 426 -3.04 -2.36 -8.13
N ALA A 427 -1.97 -2.63 -8.89
CA ALA A 427 -1.52 -1.79 -10.01
C ALA A 427 -2.63 -1.43 -11.01
N ALA A 428 -3.36 -2.45 -11.50
CA ALA A 428 -4.45 -2.23 -12.47
C ALA A 428 -5.64 -1.47 -11.87
N PHE A 429 -5.89 -1.64 -10.56
CA PHE A 429 -6.89 -0.86 -9.83
C PHE A 429 -6.48 0.62 -9.76
N LEU A 430 -5.21 0.91 -9.44
CA LEU A 430 -4.67 2.27 -9.41
C LEU A 430 -4.75 2.94 -10.79
N GLN A 431 -4.41 2.21 -11.87
CA GLN A 431 -4.54 2.71 -13.25
C GLN A 431 -5.97 3.13 -13.58
N ARG A 432 -6.97 2.31 -13.22
CA ARG A 432 -8.39 2.66 -13.41
C ARG A 432 -8.80 3.85 -12.56
N LEU A 433 -8.37 3.89 -11.30
CA LEU A 433 -8.70 4.94 -10.35
C LEU A 433 -8.25 6.33 -10.82
N VAL A 434 -6.99 6.46 -11.25
CA VAL A 434 -6.48 7.73 -11.79
C VAL A 434 -7.11 8.09 -13.13
N GLY A 435 -7.73 7.13 -13.83
CA GLY A 435 -8.47 7.33 -15.07
C GLY A 435 -9.94 7.72 -14.89
N THR A 436 -10.49 7.65 -13.68
CA THR A 436 -11.90 8.03 -13.43
C THR A 436 -12.11 9.53 -13.63
N ALA A 437 -13.30 9.91 -14.11
CA ALA A 437 -13.66 11.32 -14.28
C ALA A 437 -13.67 12.07 -12.94
N ALA A 438 -14.10 11.41 -11.86
CA ALA A 438 -14.10 11.99 -10.52
C ALA A 438 -12.69 12.34 -10.03
N PHE A 439 -11.72 11.41 -10.16
CA PHE A 439 -10.34 11.71 -9.77
C PHE A 439 -9.69 12.75 -10.69
N ALA A 440 -9.84 12.59 -12.01
CA ALA A 440 -9.29 13.50 -13.00
C ALA A 440 -9.82 14.94 -12.83
N GLY A 441 -11.12 15.08 -12.50
CA GLY A 441 -11.79 16.35 -12.24
C GLY A 441 -11.66 16.89 -10.80
N ALA A 442 -10.94 16.19 -9.92
CA ALA A 442 -10.78 16.53 -8.51
C ALA A 442 -12.10 16.59 -7.70
N ASP A 443 -13.10 15.79 -8.06
CA ASP A 443 -14.30 15.53 -7.24
C ASP A 443 -13.98 14.48 -6.16
N LEU A 444 -13.14 14.87 -5.20
CA LEU A 444 -12.57 13.98 -4.19
C LEU A 444 -13.38 14.01 -2.89
N ASP A 445 -13.58 12.84 -2.30
CA ASP A 445 -13.96 12.66 -0.90
C ASP A 445 -13.52 11.28 -0.42
N THR A 446 -13.63 11.08 0.89
CA THR A 446 -13.22 9.83 1.57
C THR A 446 -14.01 8.58 1.19
N ALA A 447 -15.06 8.70 0.38
CA ALA A 447 -15.86 7.59 -0.12
C ALA A 447 -15.76 7.43 -1.66
N LEU A 448 -14.73 8.02 -2.28
CA LEU A 448 -14.55 8.00 -3.74
C LEU A 448 -14.47 6.57 -4.29
N ILE A 449 -13.72 5.68 -3.64
CA ILE A 449 -13.54 4.30 -4.11
C ILE A 449 -14.87 3.54 -4.08
N GLU A 450 -15.67 3.72 -3.02
CA GLU A 450 -17.00 3.15 -2.89
C GLU A 450 -17.98 3.73 -3.92
N ARG A 451 -17.91 5.05 -4.18
CA ARG A 451 -18.76 5.71 -5.19
C ARG A 451 -18.44 5.23 -6.60
N GLU A 452 -17.16 5.07 -6.93
CA GLU A 452 -16.69 4.67 -8.26
C GLU A 452 -16.57 3.14 -8.42
N HIS A 453 -17.12 2.36 -7.49
CA HIS A 453 -16.97 0.89 -7.45
C HIS A 453 -17.24 0.22 -8.81
N ALA A 454 -18.30 0.62 -9.53
CA ALA A 454 -18.62 0.05 -10.83
C ALA A 454 -17.50 0.24 -11.88
N ALA A 455 -16.85 1.41 -11.88
CA ALA A 455 -15.76 1.70 -12.80
C ALA A 455 -14.45 1.01 -12.36
N LEU A 456 -14.21 0.92 -11.05
CA LEU A 456 -12.96 0.39 -10.48
C LEU A 456 -12.88 -1.14 -10.48
N PHE A 457 -14.02 -1.82 -10.42
CA PHE A 457 -14.13 -3.28 -10.39
C PHE A 457 -14.84 -3.86 -11.62
N ALA A 458 -14.95 -3.08 -12.70
CA ALA A 458 -15.41 -3.59 -13.98
C ALA A 458 -14.57 -4.80 -14.40
N ALA A 459 -15.23 -5.82 -14.95
CA ALA A 459 -14.55 -6.99 -15.50
C ALA A 459 -13.52 -6.54 -16.56
N ALA A 460 -12.34 -7.15 -16.54
CA ALA A 460 -11.34 -6.88 -17.56
C ALA A 460 -11.96 -7.13 -18.95
N ALA A 461 -11.72 -6.21 -19.88
CA ALA A 461 -12.15 -6.40 -21.25
C ALA A 461 -11.47 -7.66 -21.81
N ALA A 462 -12.20 -8.42 -22.63
CA ALA A 462 -11.63 -9.56 -23.33
C ALA A 462 -10.39 -9.10 -24.14
N PRO A 463 -9.29 -9.87 -24.16
CA PRO A 463 -8.11 -9.50 -24.92
C PRO A 463 -8.46 -9.31 -26.39
N ALA A 464 -7.93 -8.24 -26.99
CA ALA A 464 -8.04 -8.03 -28.43
C ALA A 464 -7.42 -9.21 -29.20
N GLU A 465 -7.85 -9.44 -30.44
CA GLU A 465 -7.28 -10.50 -31.28
C GLU A 465 -5.76 -10.38 -31.47
N SER A 466 -5.25 -9.15 -31.46
CA SER A 466 -3.81 -8.88 -31.49
C SER A 466 -3.11 -9.48 -30.29
N ALA A 467 -3.67 -9.37 -29.08
CA ALA A 467 -3.08 -9.95 -27.86
C ALA A 467 -2.97 -11.48 -27.93
N TRP A 468 -4.00 -12.16 -28.45
CA TRP A 468 -3.95 -13.61 -28.72
C TRP A 468 -2.83 -13.97 -29.70
N THR A 469 -2.70 -13.21 -30.79
CA THR A 469 -1.65 -13.43 -31.80
C THR A 469 -0.25 -13.18 -31.23
N LEU A 470 -0.08 -12.11 -30.45
CA LEU A 470 1.16 -11.79 -29.74
C LEU A 470 1.52 -12.89 -28.74
N ALA A 471 0.55 -13.42 -28.00
CA ALA A 471 0.75 -14.50 -27.04
C ALA A 471 1.21 -15.80 -27.74
N ALA A 472 0.58 -16.18 -28.86
CA ALA A 472 1.04 -17.30 -29.67
C ALA A 472 2.47 -17.11 -30.18
N LEU A 473 2.78 -15.93 -30.73
CA LEU A 473 4.11 -15.67 -31.26
C LEU A 473 5.17 -15.64 -30.13
N ALA A 474 4.84 -15.07 -28.97
CA ALA A 474 5.71 -15.12 -27.80
C ALA A 474 6.02 -16.56 -27.40
N CYS A 475 5.03 -17.45 -27.36
CA CYS A 475 5.24 -18.88 -27.06
C CYS A 475 6.17 -19.56 -28.06
N LEU A 476 5.96 -19.35 -29.37
CA LEU A 476 6.81 -19.92 -30.43
C LEU A 476 8.26 -19.44 -30.33
N LEU A 477 8.45 -18.14 -30.12
CA LEU A 477 9.78 -17.54 -29.99
C LEU A 477 10.49 -17.98 -28.71
N HIS A 478 9.74 -18.12 -27.61
CA HIS A 478 10.28 -18.61 -26.34
C HIS A 478 10.75 -20.06 -26.46
N GLU A 479 9.95 -20.95 -27.05
CA GLU A 479 10.36 -22.34 -27.31
C GLU A 479 11.61 -22.44 -28.16
N ARG A 480 11.68 -21.64 -29.24
CA ARG A 480 12.87 -21.62 -30.10
C ARG A 480 14.12 -21.21 -29.32
N ALA A 481 14.00 -20.22 -28.45
CA ALA A 481 15.11 -19.77 -27.61
C ALA A 481 15.52 -20.82 -26.56
N THR A 482 14.58 -21.60 -26.00
CA THR A 482 14.87 -22.60 -24.97
C THR A 482 15.31 -23.95 -25.52
N THR A 483 14.97 -24.26 -26.78
CA THR A 483 15.39 -25.50 -27.46
C THR A 483 16.73 -25.38 -28.18
N ALA A 484 17.19 -24.15 -28.48
CA ALA A 484 18.46 -23.90 -29.15
C ALA A 484 19.64 -24.50 -28.39
N GLN A 485 20.42 -25.36 -29.05
CA GLN A 485 21.59 -25.96 -28.42
C GLN A 485 22.80 -25.01 -28.41
N PRO A 486 23.45 -24.78 -27.26
CA PRO A 486 24.61 -23.87 -27.17
C PRO A 486 25.79 -24.25 -28.08
N GLY A 487 25.93 -25.54 -28.40
CA GLY A 487 27.01 -26.07 -29.24
C GLY A 487 26.72 -26.03 -30.75
N ASP A 488 25.47 -25.79 -31.15
CA ASP A 488 25.08 -25.62 -32.56
C ASP A 488 23.97 -24.55 -32.70
N PRO A 489 24.32 -23.26 -32.58
CA PRO A 489 23.35 -22.15 -32.67
C PRO A 489 22.63 -22.05 -34.03
N HIS A 490 23.06 -22.81 -35.02
CA HIS A 490 22.52 -22.81 -36.38
C HIS A 490 21.84 -24.13 -36.75
N SER A 491 21.59 -25.00 -35.76
CA SER A 491 20.90 -26.28 -35.96
C SER A 491 19.54 -26.07 -36.65
N PRO A 492 19.29 -26.72 -37.80
CA PRO A 492 18.00 -26.64 -38.48
C PRO A 492 16.87 -27.32 -37.67
N TRP A 493 17.22 -28.17 -36.70
CA TRP A 493 16.25 -28.85 -35.84
C TRP A 493 15.64 -27.93 -34.77
N ASP A 494 16.32 -26.82 -34.48
CA ASP A 494 15.91 -25.87 -33.43
C ASP A 494 15.06 -24.72 -34.01
N LEU A 495 14.82 -24.71 -35.33
CA LEU A 495 14.03 -23.66 -35.99
C LEU A 495 12.56 -23.66 -35.54
N GLY A 496 12.04 -24.82 -35.16
CA GLY A 496 10.66 -24.98 -34.68
C GLY A 496 9.60 -24.48 -35.67
N ASP A 497 9.92 -24.40 -36.95
CA ASP A 497 9.13 -23.80 -38.05
C ASP A 497 8.13 -24.79 -38.69
N GLY A 498 8.14 -26.04 -38.23
CA GLY A 498 7.27 -27.10 -38.74
C GLY A 498 7.72 -27.67 -40.08
N TRP A 499 9.00 -27.54 -40.47
CA TRP A 499 9.49 -28.02 -41.76
C TRP A 499 9.03 -29.45 -42.12
N ARG A 500 8.56 -29.61 -43.36
CA ARG A 500 8.19 -30.89 -43.99
C ARG A 500 8.57 -30.82 -45.47
N LEU A 501 8.67 -31.98 -46.11
CA LEU A 501 8.78 -32.05 -47.57
C LEU A 501 7.46 -31.56 -48.19
N GLY A 502 7.43 -30.30 -48.65
CA GLY A 502 6.22 -29.63 -49.16
C GLY A 502 5.91 -28.34 -48.38
N ALA A 503 4.65 -28.14 -48.01
CA ALA A 503 4.26 -27.02 -47.18
C ALA A 503 4.65 -27.27 -45.70
N PRO A 504 5.13 -26.25 -44.96
CA PRO A 504 5.39 -26.37 -43.53
C PRO A 504 4.15 -26.88 -42.77
N ALA A 505 4.36 -27.82 -41.84
CA ALA A 505 3.32 -28.27 -40.95
C ALA A 505 2.95 -27.14 -39.98
N PRO A 506 1.66 -26.79 -39.89
CA PRO A 506 1.22 -25.77 -38.95
C PRO A 506 1.37 -26.25 -37.52
N ARG A 507 1.71 -25.31 -36.63
CA ARG A 507 1.79 -25.50 -35.19
C ARG A 507 0.51 -25.01 -34.53
N ASN A 508 -0.09 -25.86 -33.70
CA ASN A 508 -1.28 -25.51 -32.94
C ASN A 508 -0.88 -25.10 -31.53
N LEU A 509 -1.29 -23.91 -31.12
CA LEU A 509 -1.06 -23.37 -29.79
C LEU A 509 -2.42 -23.18 -29.12
N THR A 510 -2.71 -24.00 -28.12
CA THR A 510 -3.93 -23.85 -27.32
C THR A 510 -3.62 -22.97 -26.12
N LEU A 511 -4.20 -21.76 -26.14
CA LEU A 511 -4.04 -20.76 -25.09
C LEU A 511 -5.39 -20.54 -24.41
N GLN A 512 -5.37 -20.28 -23.12
CA GLN A 512 -6.53 -19.95 -22.31
C GLN A 512 -6.33 -18.60 -21.63
N HIS A 513 -7.37 -17.77 -21.63
CA HIS A 513 -7.43 -16.50 -20.89
C HIS A 513 -8.78 -16.42 -20.17
N GLY A 514 -8.74 -16.44 -18.84
CA GLY A 514 -9.95 -16.64 -18.04
C GLY A 514 -10.67 -17.92 -18.47
N ASP A 515 -11.96 -17.81 -18.76
CA ASP A 515 -12.78 -18.95 -19.21
C ASP A 515 -12.73 -19.19 -20.73
N THR A 516 -12.01 -18.34 -21.47
CA THR A 516 -11.93 -18.44 -22.93
C THR A 516 -10.69 -19.23 -23.33
N ARG A 517 -10.89 -20.35 -24.02
CA ARG A 517 -9.82 -21.15 -24.64
C ARG A 517 -9.84 -21.00 -26.15
N ARG A 518 -8.69 -20.78 -26.78
CA ARG A 518 -8.52 -20.67 -28.23
C ARG A 518 -7.36 -21.50 -28.72
N THR A 519 -7.48 -22.05 -29.93
CA THR A 519 -6.39 -22.74 -30.61
C THR A 519 -5.95 -21.90 -31.80
N LEU A 520 -4.71 -21.43 -31.73
CA LEU A 520 -4.08 -20.60 -32.76
C LEU A 520 -3.20 -21.48 -33.63
N ARG A 521 -3.49 -21.51 -34.93
CA ARG A 521 -2.76 -22.29 -35.92
C ARG A 521 -1.71 -21.42 -36.61
N ALA A 522 -0.45 -21.57 -36.23
CA ALA A 522 0.67 -20.80 -36.75
C ALA A 522 1.43 -21.59 -37.83
N THR A 523 1.57 -21.02 -39.03
CA THR A 523 2.33 -21.62 -40.14
C THR A 523 3.52 -20.73 -40.47
N ALA A 524 4.73 -21.29 -40.50
CA ALA A 524 5.93 -20.54 -40.88
C ALA A 524 5.88 -20.13 -42.37
N THR A 525 6.44 -18.97 -42.67
CA THR A 525 6.55 -18.37 -44.00
C THR A 525 7.87 -17.59 -44.07
N ASP A 526 8.31 -17.22 -45.28
CA ASP A 526 9.52 -16.39 -45.46
C ASP A 526 9.41 -15.02 -44.77
N ALA A 527 8.19 -14.53 -44.57
CA ALA A 527 7.89 -13.25 -43.94
C ALA A 527 7.58 -13.37 -42.43
N GLY A 528 7.81 -14.52 -41.79
CA GLY A 528 7.48 -14.79 -40.39
C GLY A 528 6.37 -15.83 -40.24
N TRP A 529 5.44 -15.61 -39.30
CA TRP A 529 4.37 -16.56 -38.98
C TRP A 529 3.02 -16.08 -39.46
N ARG A 530 2.31 -16.91 -40.23
CA ARG A 530 0.88 -16.72 -40.50
C ARG A 530 0.09 -17.40 -39.39
N VAL A 531 -0.55 -16.62 -38.52
CA VAL A 531 -1.33 -17.11 -37.37
C VAL A 531 -2.81 -17.02 -37.71
N HIS A 532 -3.50 -18.16 -37.70
CA HIS A 532 -4.94 -18.27 -37.91
C HIS A 532 -5.65 -18.60 -36.59
N ASP A 533 -6.61 -17.78 -36.17
CA ASP A 533 -7.49 -18.04 -35.04
C ASP A 533 -8.80 -18.64 -35.57
N SER A 534 -9.05 -19.92 -35.24
CA SER A 534 -10.26 -20.60 -35.67
C SER A 534 -11.53 -20.08 -34.99
N ALA A 535 -11.41 -19.48 -33.80
CA ALA A 535 -12.57 -18.97 -33.05
C ALA A 535 -13.16 -17.71 -33.70
N THR A 536 -12.32 -16.87 -34.31
CA THR A 536 -12.72 -15.62 -34.97
C THR A 536 -12.64 -15.70 -36.50
N ALA A 537 -12.10 -16.79 -37.04
CA ALA A 537 -11.77 -16.96 -38.45
C ALA A 537 -10.82 -15.87 -38.99
N THR A 538 -10.00 -15.26 -38.13
CA THR A 538 -9.04 -14.23 -38.53
C THR A 538 -7.66 -14.80 -38.79
N THR A 539 -6.93 -14.20 -39.72
CA THR A 539 -5.56 -14.58 -40.08
C THR A 539 -4.69 -13.34 -40.07
N ARG A 540 -3.57 -13.40 -39.36
CA ARG A 540 -2.61 -12.29 -39.24
C ARG A 540 -1.20 -12.77 -39.60
N LEU A 541 -0.41 -11.88 -40.18
CA LEU A 541 1.02 -12.11 -40.40
C LEU A 541 1.78 -11.48 -39.24
N ALA A 542 2.61 -12.24 -38.54
CA ALA A 542 3.36 -11.77 -37.39
C ALA A 542 4.83 -12.19 -37.52
N ALA A 543 5.74 -11.23 -37.42
CA ALA A 543 7.17 -11.46 -37.50
C ALA A 543 7.91 -10.61 -36.48
N GLY A 544 8.93 -11.15 -35.84
CA GLY A 544 9.64 -10.40 -34.81
C GLY A 544 10.56 -11.28 -33.99
N GLU A 545 11.04 -10.70 -32.89
CA GLU A 545 11.94 -11.36 -31.97
C GLU A 545 11.51 -11.14 -30.52
N LEU A 546 11.86 -12.12 -29.68
CA LEU A 546 11.76 -12.06 -28.23
C LEU A 546 13.18 -12.03 -27.68
N ARG A 547 13.57 -10.93 -27.04
CA ARG A 547 14.88 -10.77 -26.40
C ARG A 547 14.70 -10.22 -25.00
N ASP A 548 15.26 -10.88 -24.00
CA ASP A 548 15.19 -10.47 -22.59
C ASP A 548 13.74 -10.16 -22.12
N GLY A 549 12.80 -11.02 -22.55
CA GLY A 549 11.37 -10.84 -22.27
C GLY A 549 10.69 -9.71 -23.04
N ARG A 550 11.40 -8.98 -23.93
CA ARG A 550 10.82 -7.93 -24.77
C ARG A 550 10.49 -8.46 -26.15
N LEU A 551 9.26 -8.23 -26.57
CA LEU A 551 8.70 -8.64 -27.84
C LEU A 551 8.64 -7.44 -28.79
N GLN A 552 9.37 -7.53 -29.90
CA GLN A 552 9.31 -6.54 -30.98
C GLN A 552 8.75 -7.19 -32.22
N ILE A 553 7.48 -6.92 -32.53
CA ILE A 553 6.75 -7.61 -33.60
C ILE A 553 6.24 -6.61 -34.64
N HIS A 554 6.36 -7.00 -35.90
CA HIS A 554 5.53 -6.52 -36.99
C HIS A 554 4.30 -7.41 -37.09
N LEU A 555 3.15 -6.87 -36.69
CA LEU A 555 1.84 -7.52 -36.80
C LEU A 555 1.09 -6.87 -37.95
N ASP A 556 0.91 -7.62 -39.03
CA ASP A 556 0.42 -7.14 -40.32
C ASP A 556 1.27 -5.94 -40.80
N ALA A 557 0.69 -4.74 -40.83
CA ALA A 557 1.39 -3.50 -41.21
C ALA A 557 1.85 -2.66 -40.00
N GLN A 558 1.59 -3.09 -38.77
CA GLN A 558 1.84 -2.31 -37.55
C GLN A 558 3.02 -2.86 -36.77
N ARG A 559 3.86 -1.98 -36.23
CA ARG A 559 4.89 -2.36 -35.26
C ARG A 559 4.28 -2.31 -33.86
N VAL A 560 4.41 -3.40 -33.13
CA VAL A 560 3.88 -3.58 -31.78
C VAL A 560 5.02 -3.96 -30.83
N HIS A 561 4.97 -3.38 -29.63
CA HIS A 561 5.88 -3.68 -28.53
C HIS A 561 5.07 -4.27 -27.38
N ALA A 562 5.56 -5.38 -26.83
CA ALA A 562 5.00 -6.00 -25.64
C ALA A 562 6.15 -6.59 -24.81
N ASP A 563 5.91 -6.81 -23.52
CA ASP A 563 6.80 -7.61 -22.68
C ASP A 563 6.11 -8.95 -22.36
N ALA A 564 6.85 -10.05 -22.45
CA ALA A 564 6.39 -11.40 -22.23
C ALA A 564 7.19 -12.04 -21.10
N VAL A 565 6.50 -12.42 -20.02
CA VAL A 565 7.09 -13.08 -18.86
C VAL A 565 6.48 -14.47 -18.73
N PHE A 566 7.32 -15.50 -18.79
CA PHE A 566 6.90 -16.90 -18.67
C PHE A 566 7.11 -17.39 -17.23
N ALA A 567 6.06 -17.94 -16.64
CA ALA A 567 6.04 -18.51 -15.29
C ALA A 567 5.39 -19.90 -15.34
N GLY A 568 6.19 -20.94 -15.55
CA GLY A 568 5.67 -22.29 -15.80
C GLY A 568 4.89 -22.35 -17.12
N THR A 569 3.64 -22.83 -17.08
CA THR A 569 2.73 -22.84 -18.24
C THR A 569 2.04 -21.51 -18.49
N CYS A 570 2.23 -20.53 -17.60
CA CYS A 570 1.61 -19.21 -17.71
C CYS A 570 2.51 -18.24 -18.48
N LEU A 571 1.90 -17.47 -19.38
CA LEU A 571 2.47 -16.31 -20.04
C LEU A 571 1.75 -15.05 -19.55
N HIS A 572 2.49 -14.16 -18.90
CA HIS A 572 2.05 -12.80 -18.62
C HIS A 572 2.50 -11.90 -19.76
N LEU A 573 1.54 -11.45 -20.57
CA LEU A 573 1.76 -10.54 -21.69
C LEU A 573 1.40 -9.12 -21.26
N PHE A 574 2.39 -8.24 -21.20
CA PHE A 574 2.23 -6.81 -20.92
C PHE A 574 2.21 -6.02 -22.23
N VAL A 575 1.08 -5.40 -22.55
CA VAL A 575 0.88 -4.63 -23.78
C VAL A 575 -0.05 -3.45 -23.50
N ASP A 576 0.27 -2.28 -24.05
CA ASP A 576 -0.53 -1.05 -23.89
C ASP A 576 -0.88 -0.69 -22.43
N GLY A 577 0.04 -0.98 -21.50
CA GLY A 577 -0.14 -0.74 -20.06
C GLY A 577 -1.04 -1.74 -19.33
N GLN A 578 -1.56 -2.75 -20.04
CA GLN A 578 -2.37 -3.83 -19.50
C GLN A 578 -1.55 -5.12 -19.37
N VAL A 579 -1.99 -6.01 -18.48
CA VAL A 579 -1.45 -7.36 -18.35
C VAL A 579 -2.53 -8.37 -18.72
N HIS A 580 -2.19 -9.29 -19.62
CA HIS A 580 -3.01 -10.43 -19.97
C HIS A 580 -2.30 -11.72 -19.52
N LEU A 581 -2.95 -12.46 -18.64
CA LEU A 581 -2.50 -13.79 -18.26
C LEU A 581 -3.05 -14.81 -19.25
N PHE A 582 -2.17 -15.53 -19.92
CA PHE A 582 -2.50 -16.68 -20.77
C PHE A 582 -1.95 -17.95 -20.12
N GLU A 583 -2.77 -18.99 -20.01
CA GLU A 583 -2.30 -20.33 -19.72
C GLU A 583 -2.12 -21.08 -21.04
N ARG A 584 -0.97 -21.75 -21.19
CA ARG A 584 -0.69 -22.61 -22.31
C ARG A 584 -1.07 -24.05 -21.96
N HIS A 585 -1.96 -24.63 -22.76
CA HIS A 585 -2.32 -26.04 -22.68
C HIS A 585 -1.48 -26.85 -23.65
N ASP A 586 -0.78 -27.84 -23.11
CA ASP A 586 -0.16 -28.90 -23.90
C ASP A 586 -0.96 -30.20 -23.68
N PRO A 587 -1.73 -30.65 -24.68
CA PRO A 587 -2.55 -31.85 -24.57
C PRO A 587 -1.76 -33.11 -24.16
N LEU A 588 -0.45 -33.16 -24.41
CA LEU A 588 0.39 -34.30 -24.03
C LEU A 588 0.86 -34.24 -22.57
N ALA A 589 0.86 -33.06 -21.95
CA ALA A 589 1.30 -32.86 -20.56
C ALA A 589 0.14 -32.86 -19.55
N GLU A 590 -1.11 -32.73 -20.02
CA GLU A 590 -2.31 -32.69 -19.16
C GLU A 590 -2.82 -34.07 -18.73
N ASP A 591 -2.51 -35.14 -19.48
CA ASP A 591 -2.95 -36.51 -19.19
C ASP A 591 -2.33 -37.12 -17.91
N ASP A 592 -1.28 -36.48 -17.36
CA ASP A 592 -0.52 -36.92 -16.18
C ASP A 592 -0.89 -36.22 -14.86
N ARG A 593 -1.91 -35.34 -14.83
CA ARG A 593 -2.27 -34.59 -13.59
C ARG A 593 -3.39 -35.28 -12.78
N PRO A 594 -3.20 -35.54 -11.47
CA PRO A 594 -4.27 -36.03 -10.61
C PRO A 594 -5.33 -34.95 -10.35
N VAL A 595 -6.61 -35.34 -10.39
CA VAL A 595 -7.77 -34.49 -10.09
C VAL A 595 -7.75 -34.11 -8.60
N ALA A 596 -7.80 -32.80 -8.31
CA ALA A 596 -7.86 -32.28 -6.95
C ALA A 596 -9.27 -32.41 -6.34
N ASP A 597 -9.31 -32.85 -5.08
CA ASP A 597 -10.50 -33.16 -4.28
C ASP A 597 -11.36 -31.90 -3.99
N SER A 598 -12.68 -31.97 -4.22
CA SER A 598 -13.56 -30.81 -4.43
C SER A 598 -14.45 -30.42 -3.23
N GLY A 599 -14.10 -30.79 -2.00
CA GLY A 599 -15.04 -30.77 -0.86
C GLY A 599 -14.75 -29.85 0.34
N GLY A 600 -13.74 -28.96 0.30
CA GLY A 600 -13.30 -28.21 1.48
C GLY A 600 -13.27 -26.68 1.31
N LEU A 601 -13.47 -25.93 2.40
CA LEU A 601 -13.17 -24.49 2.42
C LEU A 601 -11.66 -24.32 2.63
N THR A 602 -10.97 -23.74 1.67
CA THR A 602 -9.51 -23.53 1.71
C THR A 602 -9.15 -22.14 2.22
N ALA A 603 -7.92 -21.98 2.67
CA ALA A 603 -7.33 -20.71 3.04
C ALA A 603 -7.23 -19.84 1.79
N PRO A 604 -7.83 -18.63 1.77
CA PRO A 604 -7.78 -17.79 0.58
C PRO A 604 -6.45 -17.03 0.44
N MET A 605 -5.60 -17.11 1.47
CA MET A 605 -4.29 -16.47 1.60
C MET A 605 -3.51 -17.13 2.76
N PRO A 606 -2.17 -17.08 2.77
CA PRO A 606 -1.40 -17.52 3.91
C PRO A 606 -1.61 -16.59 5.11
N GLY A 607 -1.65 -17.16 6.30
CA GLY A 607 -1.82 -16.39 7.54
C GLY A 607 -1.87 -17.26 8.77
N ARG A 608 -2.15 -16.64 9.90
CA ARG A 608 -2.26 -17.29 11.21
C ARG A 608 -3.72 -17.39 11.61
N ILE A 609 -4.19 -18.58 12.00
CA ILE A 609 -5.54 -18.74 12.54
C ILE A 609 -5.62 -18.04 13.91
N VAL A 610 -6.51 -17.06 14.04
CA VAL A 610 -6.71 -16.28 15.27
C VAL A 610 -7.80 -16.92 16.13
N ALA A 611 -8.91 -17.30 15.51
CA ALA A 611 -10.07 -17.81 16.22
C ALA A 611 -10.88 -18.77 15.34
N LEU A 612 -11.42 -19.83 15.94
CA LEU A 612 -12.44 -20.68 15.34
C LEU A 612 -13.80 -20.33 15.96
N LEU A 613 -14.72 -19.81 15.14
CA LEU A 613 -15.92 -19.13 15.65
C LEU A 613 -17.14 -20.05 15.80
N VAL A 614 -17.09 -21.25 15.24
CA VAL A 614 -18.21 -22.20 15.19
C VAL A 614 -17.76 -23.58 15.65
N ALA A 615 -18.62 -24.32 16.34
CA ALA A 615 -18.31 -25.69 16.75
C ALA A 615 -18.54 -26.68 15.58
N PRO A 616 -17.71 -27.72 15.41
CA PRO A 616 -17.99 -28.83 14.51
C PRO A 616 -19.39 -29.44 14.76
N GLY A 617 -20.09 -29.82 13.70
CA GLY A 617 -21.48 -30.28 13.70
C GLY A 617 -22.53 -29.16 13.66
N THR A 618 -22.13 -27.88 13.66
CA THR A 618 -23.08 -26.76 13.63
C THR A 618 -23.55 -26.46 12.21
N ARG A 619 -24.88 -26.37 12.04
CA ARG A 619 -25.48 -25.84 10.82
C ARG A 619 -25.42 -24.31 10.83
N VAL A 620 -24.96 -23.73 9.73
CA VAL A 620 -24.74 -22.30 9.56
C VAL A 620 -25.45 -21.79 8.32
N ALA A 621 -25.93 -20.54 8.37
CA ALA A 621 -26.44 -19.86 7.18
C ALA A 621 -25.28 -19.22 6.41
N ARG A 622 -25.47 -19.00 5.11
CA ARG A 622 -24.56 -18.21 4.26
C ARG A 622 -24.22 -16.87 4.92
N GLY A 623 -22.94 -16.54 4.93
CA GLY A 623 -22.43 -15.31 5.57
C GLY A 623 -22.13 -15.46 7.06
N THR A 624 -22.43 -16.61 7.69
CA THR A 624 -22.05 -16.84 9.09
C THR A 624 -20.52 -16.87 9.24
N PRO A 625 -19.93 -16.07 10.14
CA PRO A 625 -18.50 -16.14 10.44
C PRO A 625 -18.07 -17.52 10.92
N LEU A 626 -17.07 -18.12 10.26
CA LEU A 626 -16.57 -19.47 10.57
C LEU A 626 -15.24 -19.44 11.32
N LEU A 627 -14.29 -18.63 10.87
CA LEU A 627 -12.98 -18.47 11.51
C LEU A 627 -12.38 -17.11 11.18
N VAL A 628 -11.41 -16.68 11.98
CA VAL A 628 -10.63 -15.47 11.76
C VAL A 628 -9.20 -15.85 11.47
N LEU A 629 -8.65 -15.31 10.38
CA LEU A 629 -7.27 -15.47 9.95
C LEU A 629 -6.58 -14.10 9.96
N GLU A 630 -5.39 -14.00 10.54
CA GLU A 630 -4.57 -12.80 10.55
C GLU A 630 -3.41 -12.96 9.58
N ALA A 631 -3.27 -12.01 8.66
CA ALA A 631 -2.09 -11.89 7.81
C ALA A 631 -1.76 -10.41 7.63
N MET A 632 -0.47 -10.07 7.60
CA MET A 632 0.00 -8.73 7.27
C MET A 632 -0.64 -7.63 8.14
N LYS A 633 -0.81 -7.92 9.45
CA LYS A 633 -1.47 -7.09 10.48
C LYS A 633 -2.97 -6.82 10.24
N MET A 634 -3.61 -7.58 9.34
CA MET A 634 -5.04 -7.50 9.08
C MET A 634 -5.73 -8.80 9.49
N GLU A 635 -6.82 -8.68 10.23
CA GLU A 635 -7.73 -9.79 10.52
C GLU A 635 -8.75 -9.92 9.38
N HIS A 636 -8.96 -11.15 8.92
CA HIS A 636 -9.93 -11.50 7.91
C HIS A 636 -10.84 -12.62 8.42
N THR A 637 -12.13 -12.34 8.48
CA THR A 637 -13.14 -13.31 8.90
C THR A 637 -13.65 -14.07 7.69
N LEU A 638 -13.38 -15.38 7.63
CA LEU A 638 -13.97 -16.25 6.62
C LEU A 638 -15.40 -16.57 7.01
N GLN A 639 -16.30 -16.42 6.04
CA GLN A 639 -17.73 -16.65 6.21
C GLN A 639 -18.18 -17.88 5.43
N ALA A 640 -19.27 -18.50 5.88
CA ALA A 640 -19.88 -19.62 5.20
C ALA A 640 -20.31 -19.22 3.78
N PRO A 641 -19.85 -19.93 2.72
CA PRO A 641 -20.13 -19.55 1.34
C PRO A 641 -21.59 -19.81 0.94
N ALA A 642 -22.26 -20.74 1.63
CA ALA A 642 -23.64 -21.14 1.45
C ALA A 642 -24.24 -21.58 2.80
N ASP A 643 -25.52 -21.94 2.80
CA ASP A 643 -26.13 -22.66 3.92
C ASP A 643 -25.54 -24.08 3.97
N GLY A 644 -25.21 -24.59 5.15
CA GLY A 644 -24.54 -25.88 5.25
C GLY A 644 -24.10 -26.26 6.66
N VAL A 645 -23.37 -27.36 6.77
CA VAL A 645 -22.86 -27.91 8.04
C VAL A 645 -21.34 -27.88 8.07
N VAL A 646 -20.78 -27.36 9.16
CA VAL A 646 -19.34 -27.43 9.44
C VAL A 646 -19.03 -28.77 10.08
N HIS A 647 -18.38 -29.70 9.37
CA HIS A 647 -18.06 -31.03 9.93
C HIS A 647 -16.85 -31.02 10.85
N GLY A 648 -15.88 -30.16 10.58
CA GLY A 648 -14.67 -30.06 11.40
C GLY A 648 -13.64 -29.12 10.81
N TYR A 649 -12.75 -28.60 11.66
CA TYR A 649 -11.60 -27.80 11.24
C TYR A 649 -10.38 -28.71 11.09
N ARG A 650 -9.64 -28.49 10.00
CA ARG A 650 -8.36 -29.16 9.71
C ARG A 650 -7.16 -28.41 10.31
N VAL A 651 -7.41 -27.30 10.98
CA VAL A 651 -6.43 -26.36 11.53
C VAL A 651 -6.75 -26.00 12.97
N ARG A 652 -5.77 -25.48 13.71
CA ARG A 652 -5.91 -25.06 15.11
C ARG A 652 -5.70 -23.55 15.27
N GLU A 653 -6.25 -22.98 16.34
CA GLU A 653 -5.93 -21.60 16.73
C GLU A 653 -4.43 -21.43 16.97
N GLY A 654 -3.86 -20.35 16.44
CA GLY A 654 -2.43 -20.06 16.45
C GLY A 654 -1.64 -20.69 15.30
N GLU A 655 -2.21 -21.62 14.53
CA GLU A 655 -1.53 -22.30 13.42
C GLU A 655 -1.28 -21.37 12.23
N LEU A 656 -0.10 -21.50 11.61
CA LEU A 656 0.26 -20.82 10.36
C LEU A 656 -0.11 -21.72 9.17
N VAL A 657 -0.93 -21.19 8.27
CA VAL A 657 -1.43 -21.90 7.08
C VAL A 657 -0.94 -21.22 5.81
N GLY A 658 -0.70 -22.01 4.77
CA GLY A 658 -0.42 -21.53 3.42
C GLY A 658 -1.69 -21.24 2.62
N ASP A 659 -1.53 -20.64 1.45
CA ASP A 659 -2.63 -20.40 0.50
C ASP A 659 -3.16 -21.73 -0.02
N GLY A 660 -4.48 -21.84 -0.22
CA GLY A 660 -5.12 -23.04 -0.73
C GLY A 660 -5.18 -24.22 0.25
N VAL A 661 -4.62 -24.11 1.46
CA VAL A 661 -4.69 -25.18 2.48
C VAL A 661 -6.15 -25.37 2.92
N ALA A 662 -6.66 -26.60 2.89
CA ALA A 662 -8.00 -26.91 3.39
C ALA A 662 -8.11 -26.56 4.90
N LEU A 663 -9.01 -25.63 5.24
CA LEU A 663 -9.18 -25.12 6.61
C LEU A 663 -10.28 -25.86 7.37
N LEU A 664 -11.39 -26.17 6.70
CA LEU A 664 -12.49 -26.91 7.30
C LEU A 664 -13.24 -27.72 6.25
N ASP A 665 -13.87 -28.78 6.73
CA ASP A 665 -14.80 -29.60 5.96
C ASP A 665 -16.19 -28.97 6.05
N PHE A 666 -16.69 -28.51 4.91
CA PHE A 666 -17.96 -27.79 4.79
C PHE A 666 -18.86 -28.53 3.80
N GLU A 667 -20.00 -29.03 4.29
CA GLU A 667 -21.02 -29.63 3.44
C GLU A 667 -22.09 -28.59 3.14
N VAL A 668 -22.28 -28.30 1.85
CA VAL A 668 -23.34 -27.40 1.39
C VAL A 668 -24.66 -28.16 1.37
N ASP A 669 -25.73 -27.51 1.83
CA ASP A 669 -27.10 -28.07 1.82
C ASP A 669 -27.68 -28.25 0.40
#